data_AF-A0A8C9VVR0-F1
#
_entry.id   AF-A0A8C9VVR0-F1
#
_cell.length_a   1.000
_cell.length_b   1.000
_cell.length_c   1.000
_cell.angle_alpha   90.00
_cell.angle_beta   90.00
_cell.angle_gamma   90.00
#
_symmetry.space_group_name_H-M   'P 1'
#
loop_
_entity.id
_entity.type
_entity.pdbx_description
1 polymer ?
#
loop_
_entity_poly.entity_id
_entity_poly.type
_entity_poly.pdbx_seq_one_letter_code
_entity_poly.pdbx_strand_id
1 'polypeptide(L)'
;LGVLNQQLQFAPFCSALEAGFWHQLTQRKLNEYRLDESPKSIKGYYYNGDPVGLPTRLTLEFSAFDVKGPTPARCCPAVGTLYNTNTFEAFKSCDKKALLEAAASEIWEAIKSEKSLEDPSVLCRFILLTFADLKKYRFFYWFCFPALCFSEGIRILQPPISLEERFSPTQIEALQGSYDELCQRSGTTAVPYFLVKYTEDTVQLAPLHSWRDFFKEQRKVTMGVYDPCTLSQHPGWPLRNLLILVACKGAQVDMVEVLCFRDRTLQGTRSIQHSLLLQVQLPELSVTAGLPKSVGWEKNQKGAMGPRMVNLSECMDPKRLAESSVDLNLKLMRWRLVPSLDLDKVVSTKCLLLGAGTLGCNVARTLMGWGVRHITFVDNAKISYSNPVRQPLYEFEDCLGGGKSKALAAVERLQKIFPGVKAEGHTLSIPMPGHPVNFSEATMAQARQDVEKLEALISTHDVVFLLMDTRESRWLPTVIAASQRKLIINAALGFDTFVVMRHGLKRPKGMESAASSPSSAEPSFPGSSLFSNIPGHRLGCYFCNDVVAPGDSTRDRTLDQQCTVSRPGLAMIAGALAVELMVSVLQHSEGGYAIASSSDDRMNEPPTSLGLVPHQIRGFLSRFDNVLPASLAFDKCTACSPIVLDHYEKDGFRFLSKVFNSSHSFLEDLTGLTLLHQETDHVIALWDGTELKIVHVTFDVTWRLWSLRFRTA
;
A
#
# COMPACT_ATOMS: atom_id res chain seq x y z
N LEU A 1 21.24 10.74 57.96
CA LEU A 1 20.15 11.72 58.12
C LEU A 1 19.21 11.82 56.91
N GLY A 2 19.60 11.44 55.69
CA GLY A 2 18.72 11.50 54.49
C GLY A 2 17.82 10.29 54.18
N VAL A 3 17.91 9.19 54.93
CA VAL A 3 17.21 7.92 54.63
C VAL A 3 15.88 7.77 55.41
N LEU A 4 15.70 8.50 56.51
CA LEU A 4 14.59 8.32 57.46
C LEU A 4 13.22 8.88 56.99
N ASN A 5 13.10 9.39 55.75
CA ASN A 5 11.87 9.99 55.23
C ASN A 5 11.49 9.54 53.80
N GLN A 6 12.08 8.46 53.27
CA GLN A 6 11.72 7.95 51.94
C GLN A 6 10.38 7.19 51.96
N GLN A 7 9.46 7.62 51.09
CA GLN A 7 8.20 6.92 50.83
C GLN A 7 8.37 5.86 49.74
N LEU A 8 7.66 4.74 49.88
CA LEU A 8 7.66 3.67 48.88
C LEU A 8 6.98 4.13 47.59
N GLN A 9 7.73 4.04 46.49
CA GLN A 9 7.25 4.26 45.13
C GLN A 9 7.16 2.93 44.38
N PHE A 10 6.21 2.84 43.44
CA PHE A 10 5.90 1.62 42.70
C PHE A 10 6.08 1.85 41.20
N ALA A 11 6.66 0.89 40.51
CA ALA A 11 6.70 0.88 39.05
C ALA A 11 5.29 0.58 38.49
N PRO A 12 4.70 1.46 37.66
CA PRO A 12 3.39 1.23 37.07
C PRO A 12 3.43 0.13 36.02
N PHE A 13 2.34 -0.61 35.88
CA PHE A 13 2.13 -1.48 34.73
C PHE A 13 2.08 -0.66 33.43
N CYS A 14 2.64 -1.24 32.38
CA CYS A 14 2.53 -0.79 31.01
C CYS A 14 1.75 -1.84 30.21
N SER A 15 0.71 -1.43 29.48
CA SER A 15 -0.08 -2.35 28.67
C SER A 15 0.70 -2.80 27.44
N ALA A 16 0.66 -4.10 27.12
CA ALA A 16 1.14 -4.66 25.86
C ALA A 16 -0.01 -5.43 25.18
N LEU A 17 -0.50 -4.94 24.04
CA LEU A 17 -1.55 -5.62 23.28
C LEU A 17 -1.01 -6.09 21.94
N GLU A 18 -1.17 -7.37 21.66
CA GLU A 18 -0.77 -7.94 20.38
C GLU A 18 -1.81 -7.69 19.28
N ALA A 19 -1.38 -7.73 18.02
CA ALA A 19 -2.31 -7.64 16.88
C ALA A 19 -3.41 -8.70 16.94
N GLY A 20 -3.10 -9.91 17.44
CA GLY A 20 -4.05 -11.00 17.62
C GLY A 20 -5.23 -10.64 18.54
N PHE A 21 -5.00 -9.84 19.59
CA PHE A 21 -6.06 -9.35 20.47
C PHE A 21 -7.07 -8.49 19.69
N TRP A 22 -6.59 -7.54 18.88
CA TRP A 22 -7.44 -6.63 18.11
C TRP A 22 -8.23 -7.35 17.01
N HIS A 23 -7.62 -8.36 16.40
CA HIS A 23 -8.29 -9.23 15.45
C HIS A 23 -9.45 -9.97 16.12
N GLN A 24 -9.22 -10.57 17.30
CA GLN A 24 -10.26 -11.27 18.04
C GLN A 24 -11.37 -10.33 18.53
N LEU A 25 -11.00 -9.13 19.01
CA LEU A 25 -11.97 -8.10 19.39
C LEU A 25 -12.86 -7.71 18.21
N THR A 26 -12.28 -7.55 17.01
CA THR A 26 -13.01 -7.21 15.79
C THR A 26 -13.99 -8.32 15.41
N GLN A 27 -13.55 -9.58 15.40
CA GLN A 27 -14.42 -10.72 15.09
C GLN A 27 -15.58 -10.84 16.08
N ARG A 28 -15.30 -10.76 17.38
CA ARG A 28 -16.34 -10.83 18.42
C ARG A 28 -17.27 -9.63 18.34
N LYS A 29 -16.78 -8.42 18.09
CA LYS A 29 -17.63 -7.23 17.95
C LYS A 29 -18.60 -7.33 16.78
N LEU A 30 -18.16 -7.87 15.64
CA LEU A 30 -19.02 -8.05 14.46
C LEU A 30 -20.01 -9.21 14.62
N ASN A 31 -19.56 -10.35 15.14
CA ASN A 31 -20.32 -11.59 15.08
C ASN A 31 -21.13 -11.87 16.37
N GLU A 32 -20.53 -11.58 17.53
CA GLU A 32 -21.08 -11.92 18.86
C GLU A 32 -21.73 -10.71 19.54
N TYR A 33 -20.95 -9.65 19.80
CA TYR A 33 -21.39 -8.53 20.64
C TYR A 33 -22.34 -7.59 19.90
N ARG A 34 -22.10 -7.33 18.61
CA ARG A 34 -22.90 -6.40 17.81
C ARG A 34 -23.03 -5.04 18.50
N LEU A 35 -24.23 -4.61 18.87
CA LEU A 35 -24.49 -3.36 19.58
C LEU A 35 -24.32 -3.45 21.11
N ASP A 36 -24.13 -4.66 21.66
CA ASP A 36 -23.93 -4.86 23.08
C ASP A 36 -22.64 -4.17 23.57
N GLU A 37 -22.80 -3.34 24.61
CA GLU A 37 -21.72 -2.63 25.32
C GLU A 37 -21.53 -3.18 26.74
N SER A 38 -22.24 -4.25 27.11
CA SER A 38 -22.08 -4.86 28.43
C SER A 38 -20.64 -5.31 28.67
N PRO A 39 -20.13 -5.13 29.91
CA PRO A 39 -18.75 -5.45 30.24
C PRO A 39 -18.45 -6.93 29.99
N LYS A 40 -17.30 -7.21 29.37
CA LYS A 40 -16.83 -8.58 29.09
C LYS A 40 -15.63 -8.93 29.96
N SER A 41 -15.58 -10.14 30.47
CA SER A 41 -14.41 -10.63 31.20
C SER A 41 -13.31 -11.02 30.20
N ILE A 42 -12.09 -10.58 30.47
CA ILE A 42 -10.89 -10.90 29.70
C ILE A 42 -9.76 -11.28 30.66
N LYS A 43 -8.83 -12.10 30.19
CA LYS A 43 -7.66 -12.53 30.95
C LYS A 43 -6.39 -12.11 30.23
N GLY A 44 -5.55 -11.36 30.92
CA GLY A 44 -4.17 -11.10 30.53
C GLY A 44 -3.22 -11.88 31.41
N TYR A 45 -1.93 -11.63 31.22
CA TYR A 45 -0.90 -12.14 32.09
C TYR A 45 0.25 -11.14 32.21
N TYR A 46 1.04 -11.28 33.27
CA TYR A 46 2.30 -10.58 33.43
C TYR A 46 3.38 -11.58 33.85
N TYR A 47 4.63 -11.25 33.58
CA TYR A 47 5.78 -12.09 33.90
C TYR A 47 6.96 -11.20 34.31
N ASN A 48 8.00 -11.78 34.89
CA ASN A 48 9.17 -11.04 35.43
C ASN A 48 10.49 -11.37 34.71
N GLY A 49 10.40 -11.97 33.52
CA GLY A 49 11.53 -12.41 32.69
C GLY A 49 12.20 -11.30 31.86
N ASP A 50 11.68 -10.08 31.90
CA ASP A 50 12.22 -8.97 31.10
C ASP A 50 13.57 -8.46 31.63
N PRO A 51 14.54 -8.10 30.76
CA PRO A 51 15.79 -7.45 31.14
C PRO A 51 15.62 -6.17 31.95
N VAL A 52 16.65 -5.83 32.74
CA VAL A 52 16.71 -4.60 33.55
C VAL A 52 16.46 -3.36 32.67
N GLY A 53 15.57 -2.48 33.12
CA GLY A 53 15.23 -1.22 32.45
C GLY A 53 14.03 -1.30 31.50
N LEU A 54 13.52 -2.51 31.21
CA LEU A 54 12.26 -2.65 30.46
C LEU A 54 11.03 -2.38 31.33
N PRO A 55 9.94 -1.87 30.76
CA PRO A 55 8.73 -1.56 31.51
C PRO A 55 8.07 -2.82 32.05
N THR A 56 7.41 -2.71 33.20
CA THR A 56 6.59 -3.74 33.83
C THR A 56 5.34 -4.01 32.99
N ARG A 57 5.32 -5.09 32.19
CA ARG A 57 4.24 -5.31 31.22
C ARG A 57 3.09 -6.16 31.76
N LEU A 58 1.87 -5.81 31.34
CA LEU A 58 0.71 -6.70 31.35
C LEU A 58 0.27 -6.92 29.90
N THR A 59 0.27 -8.18 29.47
CA THR A 59 0.08 -8.57 28.07
C THR A 59 -1.32 -9.11 27.80
N LEU A 60 -1.92 -8.69 26.69
CA LEU A 60 -3.12 -9.30 26.09
C LEU A 60 -2.82 -9.84 24.70
N GLU A 61 -3.12 -11.12 24.51
CA GLU A 61 -2.94 -11.85 23.25
C GLU A 61 -4.29 -12.25 22.64
N PHE A 62 -4.25 -13.09 21.59
CA PHE A 62 -5.45 -13.67 20.98
C PHE A 62 -6.30 -14.48 21.99
N SER A 63 -5.66 -15.13 22.96
CA SER A 63 -6.28 -15.97 23.99
C SER A 63 -6.97 -15.18 25.10
N ALA A 64 -6.88 -13.84 25.09
CA ALA A 64 -7.38 -13.00 26.18
C ALA A 64 -8.89 -13.11 26.44
N PHE A 65 -9.66 -13.55 25.44
CA PHE A 65 -11.10 -13.76 25.57
C PHE A 65 -11.48 -15.17 26.05
N ASP A 66 -10.50 -16.07 26.20
CA ASP A 66 -10.68 -17.36 26.86
C ASP A 66 -10.20 -17.29 28.32
N VAL A 67 -11.10 -16.81 29.17
CA VAL A 67 -10.83 -16.60 30.60
C VAL A 67 -10.45 -17.91 31.30
N LYS A 68 -10.95 -19.06 30.84
CA LYS A 68 -10.67 -20.38 31.44
C LYS A 68 -9.47 -21.10 30.82
N GLY A 69 -8.95 -20.61 29.69
CA GLY A 69 -7.80 -21.19 29.02
C GLY A 69 -6.52 -21.25 29.89
N PRO A 70 -5.51 -22.02 29.47
CA PRO A 70 -4.23 -22.06 30.18
C PRO A 70 -3.51 -20.70 30.08
N THR A 71 -2.73 -20.37 31.13
CA THR A 71 -1.80 -19.23 31.11
C THR A 71 -0.42 -19.74 30.69
N PRO A 72 0.38 -19.00 29.91
CA PRO A 72 1.74 -19.40 29.56
C PRO A 72 2.57 -19.77 30.79
N ALA A 73 3.54 -20.67 30.62
CA ALA A 73 4.39 -21.10 31.71
C ALA A 73 5.15 -19.91 32.33
N ARG A 74 5.26 -19.89 33.66
CA ARG A 74 5.92 -18.83 34.44
C ARG A 74 5.32 -17.44 34.21
N CYS A 75 4.02 -17.37 33.94
CA CYS A 75 3.28 -16.12 33.84
C CYS A 75 2.14 -16.13 34.84
N CYS A 76 1.95 -15.01 35.54
CA CYS A 76 0.83 -14.84 36.46
C CYS A 76 -0.40 -14.35 35.70
N PRO A 77 -1.56 -15.03 35.84
CA PRO A 77 -2.80 -14.55 35.24
C PRO A 77 -3.27 -13.27 35.92
N ALA A 78 -3.82 -12.36 35.13
CA ALA A 78 -4.54 -11.19 35.59
C ALA A 78 -5.91 -11.16 34.93
N VAL A 79 -6.97 -11.07 35.72
CA VAL A 79 -8.35 -11.01 35.19
C VAL A 79 -8.79 -9.55 35.13
N GLY A 80 -9.39 -9.16 34.02
CA GLY A 80 -9.86 -7.81 33.81
C GLY A 80 -11.21 -7.72 33.12
N THR A 81 -11.71 -6.50 33.04
CA THR A 81 -13.01 -6.20 32.44
C THR A 81 -12.83 -5.27 31.24
N LEU A 82 -13.30 -5.72 30.09
CA LEU A 82 -13.35 -4.99 28.83
C LEU A 82 -14.67 -4.21 28.74
N TYR A 83 -14.56 -2.89 28.61
CA TYR A 83 -15.65 -1.98 28.28
C TYR A 83 -15.44 -1.48 26.86
N ASN A 84 -16.23 -1.98 25.91
CA ASN A 84 -16.10 -1.60 24.50
C ASN A 84 -17.31 -0.80 24.03
N THR A 85 -17.12 0.49 23.81
CA THR A 85 -18.17 1.41 23.35
C THR A 85 -18.35 1.36 21.83
N ASN A 86 -19.57 1.57 21.33
CA ASN A 86 -19.89 1.60 19.90
C ASN A 86 -19.52 2.91 19.22
N THR A 87 -19.55 4.04 19.94
CA THR A 87 -19.26 5.37 19.41
C THR A 87 -18.05 6.00 20.08
N PHE A 88 -17.37 6.88 19.35
CA PHE A 88 -16.20 7.58 19.88
C PHE A 88 -16.59 8.61 20.95
N GLU A 89 -17.79 9.17 20.83
CA GLU A 89 -18.37 10.10 21.79
C GLU A 89 -18.61 9.40 23.12
N ALA A 90 -19.20 8.20 23.12
CA ALA A 90 -19.41 7.40 24.33
C ALA A 90 -18.07 7.04 25.01
N PHE A 91 -17.05 6.70 24.23
CA PHE A 91 -15.69 6.47 24.76
C PHE A 91 -15.13 7.70 25.50
N LYS A 92 -15.33 8.90 24.94
CA LYS A 92 -14.89 10.16 25.55
C LYS A 92 -15.67 10.50 26.81
N SER A 93 -17.00 10.46 26.74
CA SER A 93 -17.90 10.86 27.82
C SER A 93 -18.03 9.82 28.93
N CYS A 94 -17.57 8.58 28.72
CA CYS A 94 -17.56 7.54 29.74
C CYS A 94 -16.85 8.02 31.03
N ASP A 95 -17.54 7.87 32.16
CA ASP A 95 -17.04 8.26 33.47
C ASP A 95 -15.93 7.32 33.96
N LYS A 96 -14.70 7.70 33.62
CA LYS A 96 -13.48 6.98 33.98
C LYS A 96 -13.24 6.93 35.48
N LYS A 97 -13.77 7.90 36.24
CA LYS A 97 -13.62 7.94 37.70
C LYS A 97 -14.56 6.92 38.34
N ALA A 98 -15.82 6.90 37.93
CA ALA A 98 -16.78 5.91 38.40
C ALA A 98 -16.33 4.46 38.10
N LEU A 99 -15.77 4.20 36.91
CA LEU A 99 -15.22 2.88 36.58
C LEU A 99 -14.09 2.44 37.52
N LEU A 100 -13.17 3.36 37.84
CA LEU A 100 -12.08 3.09 38.78
C LEU A 100 -12.62 2.89 40.21
N GLU A 101 -13.56 3.70 40.66
CA GLU A 101 -14.16 3.62 41.99
C GLU A 101 -14.95 2.31 42.18
N ALA A 102 -15.70 1.87 41.16
CA ALA A 102 -16.41 0.59 41.18
C ALA A 102 -15.43 -0.59 41.33
N ALA A 103 -14.38 -0.65 40.50
CA ALA A 103 -13.40 -1.73 40.59
C ALA A 103 -12.59 -1.67 41.90
N ALA A 104 -12.24 -0.48 42.38
CA ALA A 104 -11.58 -0.29 43.68
C ALA A 104 -12.47 -0.77 44.84
N SER A 105 -13.78 -0.53 44.77
CA SER A 105 -14.75 -1.01 45.75
C SER A 105 -14.82 -2.53 45.77
N GLU A 106 -14.83 -3.19 44.60
CA GLU A 106 -14.80 -4.65 44.52
C GLU A 106 -13.53 -5.24 45.17
N ILE A 107 -12.37 -4.63 44.92
CA ILE A 107 -11.10 -5.04 45.56
C ILE A 107 -11.19 -4.85 47.08
N TRP A 108 -11.72 -3.70 47.53
CA TRP A 108 -11.83 -3.38 48.95
C TRP A 108 -12.78 -4.34 49.70
N GLU A 109 -13.94 -4.64 49.13
CA GLU A 109 -14.89 -5.59 49.72
C GLU A 109 -14.32 -7.02 49.76
N ALA A 110 -13.56 -7.43 48.75
CA ALA A 110 -12.86 -8.72 48.76
C ALA A 110 -11.79 -8.79 49.87
N ILE A 111 -11.10 -7.67 50.14
CA ILE A 111 -10.13 -7.57 51.25
C ILE A 111 -10.84 -7.64 52.61
N LYS A 112 -11.94 -6.89 52.81
CA LYS A 112 -12.70 -6.89 54.08
C LYS A 112 -13.29 -8.25 54.41
N SER A 113 -13.86 -8.91 53.40
CA SER A 113 -14.51 -10.22 53.55
C SER A 113 -13.52 -11.39 53.61
N GLU A 114 -12.21 -11.11 53.56
CA GLU A 114 -11.13 -12.10 53.49
C GLU A 114 -11.15 -13.02 52.25
N LYS A 115 -12.07 -12.80 51.29
CA LYS A 115 -12.14 -13.56 50.03
C LYS A 115 -10.86 -13.47 49.20
N SER A 116 -10.14 -12.36 49.30
CA SER A 116 -8.84 -12.19 48.62
C SER A 116 -7.72 -13.05 49.20
N LEU A 117 -7.91 -13.72 50.35
CA LEU A 117 -6.98 -14.76 50.83
C LEU A 117 -7.21 -16.09 50.12
N GLU A 118 -8.47 -16.41 49.79
CA GLU A 118 -8.86 -17.61 49.03
C GLU A 118 -8.54 -17.46 47.55
N ASP A 119 -8.89 -16.30 46.96
CA ASP A 119 -8.58 -15.95 45.58
C ASP A 119 -7.75 -14.63 45.50
N PRO A 120 -6.41 -14.73 45.54
CA PRO A 120 -5.54 -13.58 45.44
C PRO A 120 -5.57 -12.87 44.07
N SER A 121 -6.16 -13.47 43.03
CA SER A 121 -6.20 -12.87 41.69
C SER A 121 -6.99 -11.55 41.67
N VAL A 122 -7.93 -11.38 42.59
CA VAL A 122 -8.72 -10.16 42.77
C VAL A 122 -7.86 -8.94 43.08
N LEU A 123 -6.69 -9.13 43.70
CA LEU A 123 -5.76 -8.05 44.03
C LEU A 123 -5.09 -7.43 42.80
N CYS A 124 -5.00 -8.16 41.67
CA CYS A 124 -4.35 -7.71 40.44
C CYS A 124 -5.33 -7.66 39.26
N ARG A 125 -6.46 -6.98 39.43
CA ARG A 125 -7.43 -6.77 38.36
C ARG A 125 -7.07 -5.57 37.49
N PHE A 126 -7.58 -5.57 36.26
CA PHE A 126 -7.44 -4.44 35.34
C PHE A 126 -8.76 -4.12 34.62
N ILE A 127 -8.85 -2.91 34.10
CA ILE A 127 -9.94 -2.45 33.25
C ILE A 127 -9.34 -2.06 31.91
N LEU A 128 -10.02 -2.44 30.84
CA LEU A 128 -9.70 -2.03 29.48
C LEU A 128 -10.91 -1.32 28.87
N LEU A 129 -10.83 0.00 28.74
CA LEU A 129 -11.84 0.79 28.02
C LEU A 129 -11.40 0.92 26.56
N THR A 130 -12.26 0.56 25.59
CA THR A 130 -11.95 0.58 24.16
C THR A 130 -13.04 1.19 23.30
N PHE A 131 -12.62 1.75 22.17
CA PHE A 131 -13.44 2.05 21.02
C PHE A 131 -12.72 1.58 19.75
N ALA A 132 -13.40 0.74 18.96
CA ALA A 132 -12.84 0.13 17.76
C ALA A 132 -13.51 0.72 16.50
N ASP A 133 -12.78 1.56 15.74
CA ASP A 133 -13.18 1.99 14.41
C ASP A 133 -12.83 0.89 13.40
N LEU A 134 -13.78 -0.04 13.22
CA LEU A 134 -13.61 -1.21 12.35
C LEU A 134 -13.56 -0.85 10.85
N LYS A 135 -13.92 0.38 10.46
CA LYS A 135 -13.83 0.84 9.07
C LYS A 135 -12.43 1.32 8.74
N LYS A 136 -11.76 1.98 9.69
CA LYS A 136 -10.40 2.51 9.53
C LYS A 136 -9.33 1.65 10.19
N TYR A 137 -9.73 0.57 10.87
CA TYR A 137 -8.87 -0.29 11.70
C TYR A 137 -8.04 0.53 12.71
N ARG A 138 -8.68 1.53 13.32
CA ARG A 138 -8.10 2.39 14.37
C ARG A 138 -8.74 2.04 15.71
N PHE A 139 -7.92 1.67 16.67
CA PHE A 139 -8.38 1.23 17.98
C PHE A 139 -7.90 2.22 19.03
N PHE A 140 -8.86 2.80 19.75
CA PHE A 140 -8.62 3.68 20.87
C PHE A 140 -8.82 2.90 22.15
N TYR A 141 -7.88 3.01 23.08
CA TYR A 141 -7.95 2.23 24.31
C TYR A 141 -7.30 2.93 25.49
N TRP A 142 -7.70 2.54 26.70
CA TRP A 142 -7.10 3.03 27.93
C TRP A 142 -7.15 1.94 28.99
N PHE A 143 -5.98 1.56 29.51
CA PHE A 143 -5.86 0.65 30.65
C PHE A 143 -6.01 1.39 31.97
N CYS A 144 -6.67 0.73 32.91
CA CYS A 144 -6.61 1.07 34.32
C CYS A 144 -6.20 -0.17 35.11
N PHE A 145 -5.27 0.00 36.04
CA PHE A 145 -4.84 -1.03 36.99
C PHE A 145 -5.23 -0.56 38.40
N PRO A 146 -6.50 -0.78 38.84
CA PRO A 146 -7.02 -0.22 40.08
C PRO A 146 -6.15 -0.60 41.29
N ALA A 147 -5.62 0.41 41.97
CA ALA A 147 -4.82 0.25 43.16
C ALA A 147 -5.33 1.18 44.27
N LEU A 148 -5.50 0.61 45.46
CA LEU A 148 -5.85 1.31 46.67
C LEU A 148 -4.60 2.00 47.25
N CYS A 149 -4.76 3.20 47.79
CA CYS A 149 -3.67 4.04 48.31
C CYS A 149 -3.84 4.34 49.79
N PHE A 150 -2.72 4.37 50.51
CA PHE A 150 -2.62 4.98 51.84
C PHE A 150 -2.61 6.50 51.73
N SER A 151 -3.32 7.21 52.61
CA SER A 151 -3.35 8.68 52.67
C SER A 151 -2.00 9.29 53.03
N GLU A 152 -1.26 8.66 53.93
CA GLU A 152 0.03 9.17 54.46
C GLU A 152 1.27 8.60 53.73
N GLY A 153 1.05 7.72 52.74
CA GLY A 153 2.12 6.96 52.09
C GLY A 153 2.67 5.84 52.96
N ILE A 154 3.59 5.03 52.42
CA ILE A 154 4.19 3.88 53.12
C ILE A 154 5.64 4.20 53.41
N ARG A 155 6.05 4.06 54.68
CA ARG A 155 7.42 4.36 55.12
C ARG A 155 8.33 3.16 54.88
N ILE A 156 9.46 3.42 54.25
CA ILE A 156 10.54 2.44 54.11
C ILE A 156 11.44 2.52 55.35
N LEU A 157 11.66 1.39 56.02
CA LEU A 157 12.49 1.33 57.22
C LEU A 157 13.99 1.22 56.89
N GLN A 158 14.31 0.54 55.78
CA GLN A 158 15.68 0.31 55.31
C GLN A 158 15.73 0.39 53.78
N PRO A 159 16.83 0.86 53.18
CA PRO A 159 17.00 0.83 51.74
C PRO A 159 16.69 -0.56 51.16
N PRO A 160 16.02 -0.65 49.99
CA PRO A 160 15.81 -1.92 49.30
C PRO A 160 17.14 -2.63 49.04
N ILE A 161 17.24 -3.90 49.42
CA ILE A 161 18.44 -4.73 49.21
C ILE A 161 18.14 -5.88 48.26
N SER A 162 19.16 -6.31 47.52
CA SER A 162 19.04 -7.51 46.69
C SER A 162 18.95 -8.76 47.56
N LEU A 163 18.38 -9.84 47.03
CA LEU A 163 18.25 -11.10 47.75
C LEU A 163 19.62 -11.71 48.08
N GLU A 164 20.60 -11.60 47.17
CA GLU A 164 21.96 -12.10 47.37
C GLU A 164 22.75 -11.39 48.49
N GLU A 165 22.41 -10.14 48.80
CA GLU A 165 23.02 -9.42 49.93
C GLU A 165 22.51 -9.92 51.28
N ARG A 166 21.33 -10.54 51.33
CA ARG A 166 20.70 -10.99 52.57
C ARG A 166 20.69 -12.50 52.77
N PHE A 167 20.49 -13.26 51.70
CA PHE A 167 20.35 -14.72 51.74
C PHE A 167 21.65 -15.38 51.30
N SER A 168 22.04 -16.45 51.99
CA SER A 168 23.16 -17.30 51.55
C SER A 168 22.80 -18.03 50.24
N PRO A 169 23.79 -18.51 49.47
CA PRO A 169 23.52 -19.31 48.28
C PRO A 169 22.61 -20.53 48.53
N THR A 170 22.75 -21.18 49.70
CA THR A 170 21.90 -22.31 50.10
C THR A 170 20.47 -21.89 50.37
N GLN A 171 20.24 -20.73 51.00
CA GLN A 171 18.90 -20.18 51.22
C GLN A 171 18.24 -19.75 49.90
N ILE A 172 19.01 -19.21 48.95
CA ILE A 172 18.50 -18.84 47.62
C ILE A 172 18.03 -20.10 46.87
N GLU A 173 18.82 -21.18 46.89
CA GLU A 173 18.44 -22.46 46.29
C GLU A 173 17.19 -23.06 46.97
N ALA A 174 17.15 -23.05 48.30
CA ALA A 174 16.00 -23.52 49.08
C ALA A 174 14.73 -22.71 48.79
N LEU A 175 14.84 -21.38 48.64
CA LEU A 175 13.72 -20.50 48.25
C LEU A 175 13.21 -20.85 46.86
N GLN A 176 14.11 -21.07 45.89
CA GLN A 176 13.74 -21.46 44.54
C GLN A 176 13.00 -22.81 44.52
N GLY A 177 13.53 -23.81 45.22
CA GLY A 177 12.89 -25.13 45.37
C GLY A 177 11.52 -25.04 46.03
N SER A 178 11.42 -24.28 47.13
CA SER A 178 10.14 -24.09 47.84
C SER A 178 9.08 -23.39 46.99
N TYR A 179 9.49 -22.47 46.10
CA TYR A 179 8.57 -21.81 45.18
C TYR A 179 8.10 -22.74 44.06
N ASP A 180 8.99 -23.58 43.54
CA ASP A 180 8.63 -24.60 42.56
C ASP A 180 7.65 -25.63 43.16
N GLU A 181 7.87 -26.07 44.41
CA GLU A 181 6.93 -26.94 45.15
C GLU A 181 5.58 -26.28 45.39
N LEU A 182 5.57 -24.99 45.74
CA LEU A 182 4.33 -24.21 45.89
C LEU A 182 3.53 -24.17 44.59
N CYS A 183 4.21 -23.89 43.47
CA CYS A 183 3.59 -23.88 42.15
C CYS A 183 2.99 -25.25 41.80
N GLN A 184 3.73 -26.34 42.04
CA GLN A 184 3.26 -27.71 41.82
C GLN A 184 2.01 -28.03 42.67
N ARG A 185 2.03 -27.73 43.97
CA ARG A 185 0.88 -27.93 44.88
C ARG A 185 -0.35 -27.13 44.46
N SER A 186 -0.15 -25.92 43.95
CA SER A 186 -1.22 -25.06 43.47
C SER A 186 -1.68 -25.40 42.04
N GLY A 187 -1.05 -26.36 41.37
CA GLY A 187 -1.39 -26.73 39.98
C GLY A 187 -1.16 -25.60 38.97
N THR A 188 -0.25 -24.66 39.27
CA THR A 188 0.05 -23.50 38.43
C THR A 188 1.55 -23.39 38.18
N THR A 189 1.96 -22.55 37.23
CA THR A 189 3.38 -22.34 36.91
C THR A 189 3.97 -21.07 37.53
N ALA A 190 3.13 -20.22 38.10
CA ALA A 190 3.52 -19.03 38.85
C ALA A 190 2.42 -18.64 39.83
N VAL A 191 2.81 -18.39 41.09
CA VAL A 191 1.90 -17.97 42.17
C VAL A 191 2.13 -16.48 42.45
N PRO A 192 1.12 -15.61 42.26
CA PRO A 192 1.32 -14.16 42.31
C PRO A 192 1.65 -13.62 43.72
N TYR A 193 1.11 -14.26 44.76
CA TYR A 193 1.27 -13.82 46.15
C TYR A 193 1.42 -15.03 47.07
N PHE A 194 2.37 -14.96 48.00
CA PHE A 194 2.67 -16.07 48.89
C PHE A 194 3.26 -15.59 50.22
N LEU A 195 3.28 -16.46 51.22
CA LEU A 195 3.86 -16.22 52.54
C LEU A 195 5.25 -16.83 52.61
N VAL A 196 6.16 -16.17 53.31
CA VAL A 196 7.56 -16.60 53.41
C VAL A 196 7.93 -16.72 54.89
N LYS A 197 8.57 -17.84 55.24
CA LYS A 197 9.31 -18.00 56.49
C LYS A 197 10.69 -18.54 56.16
N TYR A 198 11.70 -18.00 56.82
CA TYR A 198 13.06 -18.49 56.65
C TYR A 198 13.84 -18.42 57.96
N THR A 199 14.72 -19.40 58.14
CA THR A 199 15.77 -19.45 59.16
C THR A 199 17.12 -19.51 58.46
N GLU A 200 18.22 -19.63 59.20
CA GLU A 200 19.56 -19.79 58.59
C GLU A 200 19.64 -20.99 57.64
N ASP A 201 18.91 -22.08 57.94
CA ASP A 201 18.99 -23.36 57.21
C ASP A 201 17.74 -23.74 56.41
N THR A 202 16.59 -23.07 56.60
CA THR A 202 15.32 -23.48 55.96
C THR A 202 14.55 -22.31 55.38
N VAL A 203 13.89 -22.53 54.24
CA VAL A 203 12.93 -21.61 53.64
C VAL A 203 11.62 -22.35 53.43
N GLN A 204 10.51 -21.75 53.84
CA GLN A 204 9.17 -22.32 53.72
C GLN A 204 8.23 -21.32 53.08
N LEU A 205 7.51 -21.76 52.04
CA LEU A 205 6.51 -20.96 51.35
C LEU A 205 5.12 -21.55 51.52
N ALA A 206 4.13 -20.68 51.71
CA ALA A 206 2.73 -21.07 51.86
C ALA A 206 1.81 -20.14 51.06
N PRO A 207 0.63 -20.62 50.62
CA PRO A 207 -0.38 -19.77 49.99
C PRO A 207 -0.99 -18.78 51.00
N LEU A 208 -1.59 -17.69 50.52
CA LEU A 208 -2.16 -16.64 51.37
C LEU A 208 -3.26 -17.13 52.32
N HIS A 209 -4.08 -18.09 51.90
CA HIS A 209 -5.15 -18.65 52.74
C HIS A 209 -4.63 -19.33 54.01
N SER A 210 -3.35 -19.73 54.05
CA SER A 210 -2.71 -20.32 55.23
C SER A 210 -2.22 -19.28 56.25
N TRP A 211 -2.52 -17.99 56.06
CA TRP A 211 -2.04 -16.88 56.92
C TRP A 211 -2.09 -17.16 58.42
N ARG A 212 -3.25 -17.59 58.92
CA ARG A 212 -3.51 -17.77 60.36
C ARG A 212 -2.63 -18.86 60.95
N ASP A 213 -2.56 -20.01 60.28
CA ASP A 213 -1.74 -21.15 60.71
C ASP A 213 -0.26 -20.95 60.48
N PHE A 214 0.09 -20.13 59.49
CA PHE A 214 1.47 -19.90 59.12
C PHE A 214 2.16 -18.98 60.13
N PHE A 215 1.55 -17.86 60.57
CA PHE A 215 2.23 -16.89 61.44
C PHE A 215 2.00 -17.05 62.95
N LYS A 216 1.04 -17.86 63.44
CA LYS A 216 0.82 -18.26 64.86
C LYS A 216 1.51 -17.38 65.93
N GLU A 217 1.14 -16.08 66.00
CA GLU A 217 1.60 -15.05 66.97
C GLU A 217 2.87 -14.22 66.62
N GLN A 218 3.46 -14.39 65.44
CA GLN A 218 4.57 -13.54 64.98
C GLN A 218 4.09 -12.16 64.54
N ARG A 219 4.64 -11.10 65.14
CA ARG A 219 4.38 -9.71 64.76
C ARG A 219 5.21 -9.21 63.57
N LYS A 220 6.30 -9.90 63.24
CA LYS A 220 7.05 -9.71 61.99
C LYS A 220 6.52 -10.69 60.95
N VAL A 221 6.07 -10.17 59.82
CA VAL A 221 5.53 -10.98 58.71
C VAL A 221 6.39 -10.77 57.46
N THR A 222 6.73 -11.86 56.79
CA THR A 222 7.39 -11.82 55.48
C THR A 222 6.46 -12.32 54.37
N MET A 223 6.26 -11.54 53.32
CA MET A 223 5.39 -11.87 52.19
C MET A 223 6.11 -11.79 50.86
N GLY A 224 5.78 -12.71 49.96
CA GLY A 224 6.26 -12.73 48.59
C GLY A 224 5.23 -12.17 47.62
N VAL A 225 5.71 -11.37 46.66
CA VAL A 225 4.96 -10.97 45.46
C VAL A 225 5.76 -11.35 44.23
N TYR A 226 5.10 -11.97 43.26
CA TYR A 226 5.68 -12.21 41.95
C TYR A 226 5.81 -10.85 41.24
N ASP A 227 7.02 -10.30 41.18
CA ASP A 227 7.25 -8.90 40.83
C ASP A 227 7.67 -8.74 39.37
N PRO A 228 6.82 -8.20 38.47
CA PRO A 228 7.17 -7.92 37.08
C PRO A 228 8.11 -6.71 36.91
N CYS A 229 8.48 -6.01 38.00
CA CYS A 229 9.37 -4.86 37.93
C CYS A 229 10.80 -5.25 37.60
N THR A 230 11.42 -4.46 36.72
CA THR A 230 12.81 -4.65 36.32
C THR A 230 13.78 -3.71 37.04
N LEU A 231 13.28 -2.72 37.79
CA LEU A 231 14.06 -1.70 38.47
C LEU A 231 14.63 -2.22 39.79
N SER A 232 15.90 -1.94 40.06
CA SER A 232 16.62 -2.46 41.24
C SER A 232 16.12 -1.93 42.58
N GLN A 233 15.52 -0.73 42.62
CA GLN A 233 15.12 -0.08 43.89
C GLN A 233 13.61 0.06 44.08
N HIS A 234 12.80 -0.35 43.10
CA HIS A 234 11.35 -0.15 43.15
C HIS A 234 10.60 -1.47 42.97
N PRO A 235 9.58 -1.76 43.79
CA PRO A 235 8.65 -2.86 43.53
C PRO A 235 7.68 -2.54 42.38
N GLY A 236 7.11 -3.57 41.78
CA GLY A 236 6.06 -3.45 40.78
C GLY A 236 4.68 -3.11 41.35
N TRP A 237 3.77 -2.82 40.43
CA TRP A 237 2.39 -2.45 40.73
C TRP A 237 1.58 -3.48 41.54
N PRO A 238 1.73 -4.82 41.37
CA PRO A 238 0.95 -5.81 42.12
C PRO A 238 1.07 -5.70 43.65
N LEU A 239 2.17 -5.13 44.15
CA LEU A 239 2.39 -5.02 45.59
C LEU A 239 1.38 -4.08 46.29
N ARG A 240 0.82 -3.09 45.60
CA ARG A 240 -0.01 -2.04 46.24
C ARG A 240 -1.21 -2.60 47.00
N ASN A 241 -2.02 -3.42 46.34
CA ASN A 241 -3.24 -3.97 46.94
C ASN A 241 -2.94 -5.04 47.99
N LEU A 242 -1.80 -5.74 47.86
CA LEU A 242 -1.32 -6.68 48.87
C LEU A 242 -1.02 -5.96 50.20
N LEU A 243 -0.33 -4.82 50.16
CA LEU A 243 0.00 -4.07 51.37
C LEU A 243 -1.25 -3.55 52.10
N ILE A 244 -2.31 -3.21 51.35
CA ILE A 244 -3.60 -2.82 51.93
C ILE A 244 -4.26 -4.01 52.62
N LEU A 245 -4.23 -5.19 52.00
CA LEU A 245 -4.72 -6.44 52.62
C LEU A 245 -4.00 -6.73 53.95
N VAL A 246 -2.68 -6.55 54.00
CA VAL A 246 -1.90 -6.76 55.22
C VAL A 246 -2.23 -5.71 56.28
N ALA A 247 -2.33 -4.44 55.90
CA ALA A 247 -2.68 -3.38 56.84
C ALA A 247 -4.04 -3.59 57.51
N CYS A 248 -5.01 -4.18 56.80
CA CYS A 248 -6.32 -4.55 57.37
C CYS A 248 -6.25 -5.64 58.45
N LYS A 249 -5.12 -6.35 58.60
CA LYS A 249 -4.89 -7.29 59.71
C LYS A 249 -4.52 -6.58 61.02
N GLY A 250 -4.32 -5.26 60.99
CA GLY A 250 -4.27 -4.38 62.17
C GLY A 250 -3.12 -4.70 63.13
N ALA A 251 -3.40 -4.67 64.43
CA ALA A 251 -2.46 -4.82 65.56
C ALA A 251 -1.72 -6.17 65.65
N GLN A 252 -1.91 -7.06 64.66
CA GLN A 252 -1.21 -8.34 64.57
C GLN A 252 0.16 -8.23 63.89
N VAL A 253 0.46 -7.10 63.22
CA VAL A 253 1.68 -6.94 62.42
C VAL A 253 2.35 -5.60 62.71
N ASP A 254 3.52 -5.64 63.36
CA ASP A 254 4.31 -4.45 63.69
C ASP A 254 5.26 -4.07 62.53
N MET A 255 5.73 -5.06 61.77
CA MET A 255 6.68 -4.88 60.66
C MET A 255 6.43 -5.88 59.53
N VAL A 256 6.43 -5.37 58.30
CA VAL A 256 6.26 -6.18 57.09
C VAL A 256 7.54 -6.18 56.28
N GLU A 257 8.04 -7.37 56.02
CA GLU A 257 9.11 -7.62 55.07
C GLU A 257 8.49 -8.15 53.76
N VAL A 258 8.85 -7.55 52.63
CA VAL A 258 8.33 -7.93 51.31
C VAL A 258 9.48 -8.46 50.47
N LEU A 259 9.31 -9.68 49.98
CA LEU A 259 10.11 -10.29 48.93
C LEU A 259 9.44 -10.04 47.58
N CYS A 260 9.97 -9.10 46.81
CA CYS A 260 9.65 -8.93 45.40
C CYS A 260 10.42 -9.98 44.60
N PHE A 261 9.77 -11.11 44.37
CA PHE A 261 10.34 -12.28 43.73
C PHE A 261 10.46 -12.08 42.21
N ARG A 262 11.70 -12.10 41.72
CA ARG A 262 12.06 -11.87 40.33
C ARG A 262 12.81 -13.09 39.81
N ASP A 263 12.14 -13.86 38.96
CA ASP A 263 12.60 -15.16 38.47
C ASP A 263 12.92 -15.10 36.98
N ARG A 264 14.18 -14.78 36.68
CA ARG A 264 14.64 -14.59 35.31
C ARG A 264 15.41 -15.80 34.82
N THR A 265 15.20 -16.12 33.55
CA THR A 265 16.03 -17.08 32.83
C THR A 265 16.77 -16.35 31.72
N LEU A 266 18.10 -16.27 31.82
CA LEU A 266 18.97 -15.64 30.83
C LEU A 266 19.99 -16.67 30.35
N GLN A 267 20.14 -16.82 29.03
CA GLN A 267 21.09 -17.77 28.41
C GLN A 267 20.99 -19.21 28.94
N GLY A 268 19.77 -19.65 29.30
CA GLY A 268 19.52 -20.99 29.86
C GLY A 268 19.76 -21.11 31.37
N THR A 269 20.27 -20.06 32.03
CA THR A 269 20.46 -20.02 33.48
C THR A 269 19.32 -19.26 34.16
N ARG A 270 18.62 -19.94 35.08
CA ARG A 270 17.61 -19.32 35.95
C ARG A 270 18.30 -18.68 37.15
N SER A 271 17.93 -17.46 37.52
CA SER A 271 18.42 -16.78 38.71
C SER A 271 17.33 -15.94 39.36
N ILE A 272 17.30 -15.99 40.69
CA ILE A 272 16.43 -15.16 41.55
C ILE A 272 17.21 -14.19 42.45
N GLN A 273 18.54 -14.15 42.33
CA GLN A 273 19.46 -13.39 43.20
C GLN A 273 19.17 -11.88 43.22
N HIS A 274 18.67 -11.36 42.10
CA HIS A 274 18.32 -9.96 41.91
C HIS A 274 16.88 -9.61 42.38
N SER A 275 16.19 -10.55 43.03
CA SER A 275 14.94 -10.28 43.75
C SER A 275 15.16 -9.20 44.80
N LEU A 276 14.13 -8.42 45.11
CA LEU A 276 14.24 -7.25 45.97
C LEU A 276 13.59 -7.51 47.33
N LEU A 277 14.29 -7.23 48.42
CA LEU A 277 13.76 -7.28 49.78
C LEU A 277 13.52 -5.86 50.30
N LEU A 278 12.33 -5.64 50.86
CA LEU A 278 11.88 -4.36 51.39
C LEU A 278 11.38 -4.55 52.82
N GLN A 279 11.73 -3.65 53.73
CA GLN A 279 11.11 -3.57 55.05
C GLN A 279 10.29 -2.29 55.14
N VAL A 280 8.99 -2.45 55.39
CA VAL A 280 8.03 -1.35 55.39
C VAL A 280 7.24 -1.34 56.69
N GLN A 281 6.93 -0.12 57.12
CA GLN A 281 5.97 0.11 58.20
C GLN A 281 4.67 0.58 57.57
N LEU A 282 3.60 -0.19 57.80
CA LEU A 282 2.28 0.12 57.29
C LEU A 282 1.58 1.12 58.22
N PRO A 283 0.93 2.17 57.68
CA PRO A 283 0.03 3.01 58.47
C PRO A 283 -1.13 2.21 59.03
N GLU A 284 -1.67 2.62 60.18
CA GLU A 284 -2.90 2.05 60.71
C GLU A 284 -4.07 2.36 59.78
N LEU A 285 -4.67 1.31 59.22
CA LEU A 285 -5.89 1.38 58.42
C LEU A 285 -7.04 0.84 59.25
N SER A 286 -7.96 1.73 59.64
CA SER A 286 -9.22 1.28 60.22
C SER A 286 -10.12 0.71 59.11
N VAL A 287 -10.46 -0.56 59.21
CA VAL A 287 -11.39 -1.26 58.30
C VAL A 287 -12.77 -0.58 58.26
N THR A 288 -13.11 0.23 59.29
CA THR A 288 -14.36 0.99 59.39
C THR A 288 -14.31 2.38 58.73
N ALA A 289 -13.16 2.88 58.27
CA ALA A 289 -12.98 4.26 57.81
C ALA A 289 -13.38 4.54 56.34
N GLY A 290 -14.12 3.65 55.69
CA GLY A 290 -14.58 3.83 54.29
C GLY A 290 -13.60 3.32 53.23
N LEU A 291 -13.87 3.59 51.94
CA LEU A 291 -13.04 3.16 50.81
C LEU A 291 -11.75 4.01 50.71
N PRO A 292 -10.54 3.41 50.69
CA PRO A 292 -9.31 4.16 50.46
C PRO A 292 -9.28 4.82 49.09
N LYS A 293 -8.53 5.93 48.95
CA LYS A 293 -8.33 6.60 47.66
C LYS A 293 -7.75 5.61 46.65
N SER A 294 -8.26 5.62 45.41
CA SER A 294 -7.79 4.74 44.35
C SER A 294 -7.12 5.50 43.20
N VAL A 295 -6.19 4.81 42.52
CA VAL A 295 -5.50 5.25 41.30
C VAL A 295 -5.33 4.07 40.35
N GLY A 296 -4.97 4.29 39.09
CA GLY A 296 -4.67 3.15 38.20
C GLY A 296 -4.65 3.43 36.70
N TRP A 297 -5.21 4.55 36.25
CA TRP A 297 -5.22 4.89 34.83
C TRP A 297 -3.80 5.05 34.27
N GLU A 298 -3.52 4.32 33.19
CA GLU A 298 -2.22 4.31 32.54
C GLU A 298 -1.96 5.65 31.83
N LYS A 299 -0.72 6.12 31.83
CA LYS A 299 -0.31 7.29 31.04
C LYS A 299 -0.15 6.92 29.57
N ASN A 300 -0.44 7.86 28.68
CA ASN A 300 -0.17 7.69 27.25
C ASN A 300 1.33 7.77 26.94
N GLN A 301 1.71 7.57 25.68
CA GLN A 301 3.10 7.63 25.21
C GLN A 301 3.79 8.98 25.45
N LYS A 302 3.02 10.06 25.63
CA LYS A 302 3.53 11.41 25.95
C LYS A 302 3.61 11.67 27.46
N GLY A 303 3.35 10.67 28.30
CA GLY A 303 3.36 10.80 29.76
C GLY A 303 2.13 11.52 30.35
N ALA A 304 1.12 11.85 29.53
CA ALA A 304 -0.10 12.51 29.97
C ALA A 304 -1.21 11.50 30.33
N MET A 305 -2.16 11.93 31.15
CA MET A 305 -3.36 11.13 31.48
C MET A 305 -4.32 11.15 30.28
N GLY A 306 -4.33 10.08 29.50
CA GLY A 306 -5.23 9.98 28.35
C GLY A 306 -5.13 8.62 27.65
N PRO A 307 -6.08 8.34 26.73
CA PRO A 307 -6.11 7.10 25.98
C PRO A 307 -4.94 7.02 24.99
N ARG A 308 -4.66 5.79 24.54
CA ARG A 308 -3.75 5.46 23.45
C ARG A 308 -4.56 5.13 22.19
N MET A 309 -3.92 5.22 21.03
CA MET A 309 -4.49 4.83 19.74
C MET A 309 -3.47 3.98 18.99
N VAL A 310 -3.93 2.87 18.41
CA VAL A 310 -3.15 2.04 17.48
C VAL A 310 -3.87 1.98 16.14
N ASN A 311 -3.11 2.16 15.05
CA ASN A 311 -3.60 2.01 13.69
C ASN A 311 -3.08 0.69 13.13
N LEU A 312 -3.98 -0.26 12.89
CA LEU A 312 -3.64 -1.58 12.35
C LEU A 312 -4.12 -1.78 10.91
N SER A 313 -4.48 -0.70 10.22
CA SER A 313 -4.93 -0.77 8.82
C SER A 313 -3.91 -1.44 7.89
N GLU A 314 -2.62 -1.26 8.10
CA GLU A 314 -1.59 -1.91 7.27
C GLU A 314 -1.57 -3.44 7.40
N CYS A 315 -2.00 -3.99 8.54
CA CYS A 315 -1.99 -5.42 8.81
C CYS A 315 -3.38 -6.07 8.75
N MET A 316 -4.46 -5.26 8.78
CA MET A 316 -5.84 -5.76 8.89
C MET A 316 -6.76 -5.31 7.75
N ASP A 317 -6.43 -4.25 7.00
CA ASP A 317 -7.23 -3.82 5.84
C ASP A 317 -6.87 -4.67 4.62
N PRO A 318 -7.78 -5.53 4.11
CA PRO A 318 -7.49 -6.39 2.97
C PRO A 318 -7.07 -5.61 1.72
N LYS A 319 -7.57 -4.39 1.53
CA LYS A 319 -7.22 -3.56 0.36
C LYS A 319 -5.76 -3.10 0.44
N ARG A 320 -5.34 -2.60 1.60
CA ARG A 320 -3.94 -2.17 1.83
C ARG A 320 -2.96 -3.33 1.79
N LEU A 321 -3.36 -4.50 2.28
CA LEU A 321 -2.57 -5.72 2.18
C LEU A 321 -2.35 -6.14 0.72
N ALA A 322 -3.40 -6.08 -0.10
CA ALA A 322 -3.30 -6.35 -1.54
C ALA A 322 -2.38 -5.33 -2.25
N GLU A 323 -2.54 -4.03 -1.96
CA GLU A 323 -1.67 -2.96 -2.47
C GLU A 323 -0.20 -3.21 -2.11
N SER A 324 0.08 -3.46 -0.83
CA SER A 324 1.45 -3.71 -0.35
C SER A 324 2.08 -4.95 -0.98
N SER A 325 1.28 -5.99 -1.23
CA SER A 325 1.74 -7.24 -1.87
C SER A 325 2.09 -7.03 -3.34
N VAL A 326 1.32 -6.23 -4.08
CA VAL A 326 1.62 -5.87 -5.47
C VAL A 326 2.90 -5.03 -5.52
N ASP A 327 3.02 -4.01 -4.67
CA ASP A 327 4.21 -3.14 -4.62
C ASP A 327 5.47 -3.92 -4.25
N LEU A 328 5.36 -4.91 -3.36
CA LEU A 328 6.48 -5.75 -2.97
C LEU A 328 7.04 -6.55 -4.17
N ASN A 329 6.18 -7.10 -5.04
CA ASN A 329 6.63 -7.85 -6.22
C ASN A 329 7.47 -6.97 -7.16
N LEU A 330 7.05 -5.73 -7.38
CA LEU A 330 7.81 -4.77 -8.20
C LEU A 330 9.11 -4.36 -7.52
N LYS A 331 9.09 -4.10 -6.21
CA LYS A 331 10.31 -3.82 -5.43
C LYS A 331 11.30 -4.97 -5.49
N LEU A 332 10.84 -6.22 -5.48
CA LEU A 332 11.70 -7.39 -5.64
C LEU A 332 12.38 -7.44 -7.01
N MET A 333 11.70 -7.07 -8.10
CA MET A 333 12.33 -6.93 -9.42
C MET A 333 13.47 -5.89 -9.37
N ARG A 334 13.22 -4.73 -8.77
CA ARG A 334 14.24 -3.69 -8.59
C ARG A 334 15.42 -4.18 -7.76
N TRP A 335 15.18 -4.76 -6.58
CA TRP A 335 16.26 -5.15 -5.67
C TRP A 335 17.08 -6.33 -6.17
N ARG A 336 16.45 -7.29 -6.87
CA ARG A 336 17.13 -8.53 -7.28
C ARG A 336 17.71 -8.47 -8.68
N LEU A 337 17.09 -7.75 -9.60
CA LEU A 337 17.42 -7.82 -11.02
C LEU A 337 17.86 -6.47 -11.59
N VAL A 338 17.12 -5.39 -11.31
CA VAL A 338 17.33 -4.08 -11.95
C VAL A 338 17.36 -2.95 -10.92
N PRO A 339 18.47 -2.73 -10.17
CA PRO A 339 18.51 -1.74 -9.08
C PRO A 339 18.25 -0.30 -9.52
N SER A 340 18.60 0.05 -10.76
CA SER A 340 18.38 1.35 -11.39
C SER A 340 16.93 1.62 -11.80
N LEU A 341 16.05 0.62 -11.72
CA LEU A 341 14.63 0.75 -12.10
C LEU A 341 13.92 1.75 -11.18
N ASP A 342 13.42 2.82 -11.78
CA ASP A 342 12.61 3.84 -11.12
C ASP A 342 11.13 3.45 -11.18
N LEU A 343 10.70 2.67 -10.19
CA LEU A 343 9.31 2.23 -10.06
C LEU A 343 8.36 3.39 -9.78
N ASP A 344 8.80 4.43 -9.08
CA ASP A 344 7.93 5.53 -8.68
C ASP A 344 7.47 6.32 -9.91
N LYS A 345 8.36 6.51 -10.90
CA LYS A 345 7.98 7.05 -12.23
C LYS A 345 6.86 6.25 -12.89
N VAL A 346 6.96 4.93 -12.88
CA VAL A 346 5.95 4.06 -13.53
C VAL A 346 4.62 4.13 -12.77
N VAL A 347 4.66 3.95 -11.45
CA VAL A 347 3.47 3.92 -10.58
C VAL A 347 2.68 5.23 -10.62
N SER A 348 3.37 6.38 -10.69
CA SER A 348 2.75 7.72 -10.69
C SER A 348 2.25 8.19 -12.06
N THR A 349 2.66 7.54 -13.16
CA THR A 349 2.28 7.92 -14.51
C THR A 349 0.76 7.81 -14.71
N LYS A 350 0.14 8.84 -15.28
CA LYS A 350 -1.27 8.85 -15.69
C LYS A 350 -1.40 8.41 -17.14
N CYS A 351 -2.07 7.28 -17.36
CA CYS A 351 -2.25 6.70 -18.68
C CYS A 351 -3.67 6.92 -19.21
N LEU A 352 -3.78 7.55 -20.37
CA LEU A 352 -5.04 7.67 -21.13
C LEU A 352 -5.10 6.60 -22.21
N LEU A 353 -6.11 5.73 -22.17
CA LEU A 353 -6.36 4.65 -23.13
C LEU A 353 -7.50 5.05 -24.06
N LEU A 354 -7.16 5.45 -25.29
CA LEU A 354 -8.13 5.73 -26.34
C LEU A 354 -8.49 4.42 -27.05
N GLY A 355 -9.61 3.83 -26.63
CA GLY A 355 -10.08 2.50 -27.03
C GLY A 355 -10.07 1.52 -25.85
N ALA A 356 -11.25 0.94 -25.55
CA ALA A 356 -11.46 -0.10 -24.56
C ALA A 356 -11.79 -1.45 -25.22
N GLY A 357 -11.29 -1.66 -26.43
CA GLY A 357 -11.38 -2.93 -27.16
C GLY A 357 -10.30 -3.95 -26.77
N THR A 358 -9.95 -4.82 -27.70
CA THR A 358 -8.99 -5.93 -27.47
C THR A 358 -7.63 -5.41 -27.01
N LEU A 359 -7.10 -4.34 -27.62
CA LEU A 359 -5.85 -3.72 -27.20
C LEU A 359 -5.98 -3.02 -25.84
N GLY A 360 -7.01 -2.18 -25.66
CA GLY A 360 -7.28 -1.45 -24.41
C GLY A 360 -7.29 -2.33 -23.17
N CYS A 361 -8.00 -3.47 -23.25
CA CYS A 361 -8.09 -4.43 -22.16
C CYS A 361 -6.74 -5.08 -21.83
N ASN A 362 -5.93 -5.44 -22.83
CA ASN A 362 -4.62 -6.05 -22.61
C ASN A 362 -3.60 -5.03 -22.07
N VAL A 363 -3.55 -3.84 -22.66
CA VAL A 363 -2.68 -2.75 -22.19
C VAL A 363 -3.00 -2.41 -20.74
N ALA A 364 -4.27 -2.25 -20.37
CA ALA A 364 -4.66 -1.93 -18.99
C ALA A 364 -4.25 -3.01 -17.97
N ARG A 365 -4.38 -4.29 -18.32
CA ARG A 365 -3.92 -5.39 -17.46
C ARG A 365 -2.40 -5.36 -17.27
N THR A 366 -1.63 -5.11 -18.33
CA THR A 366 -0.17 -5.01 -18.25
C THR A 366 0.27 -3.77 -17.47
N LEU A 367 -0.40 -2.61 -17.65
CA LEU A 367 -0.15 -1.39 -16.86
C LEU A 367 -0.37 -1.64 -15.36
N MET A 368 -1.44 -2.34 -14.96
CA MET A 368 -1.66 -2.72 -13.55
C MET A 368 -0.54 -3.63 -13.02
N GLY A 369 -0.06 -4.56 -13.85
CA GLY A 369 1.07 -5.43 -13.52
C GLY A 369 2.36 -4.66 -13.23
N TRP A 370 2.59 -3.55 -13.95
CA TRP A 370 3.68 -2.60 -13.71
C TRP A 370 3.43 -1.60 -12.58
N GLY A 371 2.29 -1.70 -11.89
CA GLY A 371 1.96 -0.87 -10.74
C GLY A 371 1.35 0.48 -11.08
N VAL A 372 1.03 0.76 -12.34
CA VAL A 372 0.37 2.02 -12.75
C VAL A 372 -0.97 2.16 -12.01
N ARG A 373 -1.17 3.31 -11.36
CA ARG A 373 -2.36 3.55 -10.53
C ARG A 373 -3.44 4.36 -11.24
N HIS A 374 -3.09 5.18 -12.22
CA HIS A 374 -4.01 6.12 -12.86
C HIS A 374 -4.28 5.70 -14.30
N ILE A 375 -5.48 5.17 -14.56
CA ILE A 375 -5.85 4.63 -15.88
C ILE A 375 -7.22 5.18 -16.30
N THR A 376 -7.26 5.91 -17.41
CA THR A 376 -8.52 6.48 -17.92
C THR A 376 -8.87 5.88 -19.27
N PHE A 377 -10.08 5.35 -19.42
CA PHE A 377 -10.59 4.81 -20.68
C PHE A 377 -11.49 5.80 -21.42
N VAL A 378 -11.36 5.81 -22.74
CA VAL A 378 -12.24 6.53 -23.67
C VAL A 378 -12.72 5.56 -24.73
N ASP A 379 -14.03 5.30 -24.79
CA ASP A 379 -14.66 4.41 -25.77
C ASP A 379 -16.16 4.73 -25.86
N ASN A 380 -16.72 4.83 -27.06
CA ASN A 380 -18.15 5.14 -27.26
C ASN A 380 -19.04 3.88 -27.41
N ALA A 381 -18.44 2.69 -27.51
CA ALA A 381 -19.15 1.47 -27.85
C ALA A 381 -19.67 0.70 -26.62
N LYS A 382 -20.62 -0.20 -26.89
CA LYS A 382 -21.15 -1.16 -25.93
C LYS A 382 -20.52 -2.54 -26.13
N ILE A 383 -20.56 -3.36 -25.09
CA ILE A 383 -20.04 -4.73 -25.10
C ILE A 383 -21.02 -5.63 -25.86
N SER A 384 -20.52 -6.36 -26.85
CA SER A 384 -21.28 -7.37 -27.61
C SER A 384 -20.88 -8.79 -27.22
N TYR A 385 -21.73 -9.79 -27.55
CA TYR A 385 -21.51 -11.19 -27.18
C TYR A 385 -20.17 -11.79 -27.66
N SER A 386 -19.59 -11.29 -28.75
CA SER A 386 -18.30 -11.76 -29.25
C SER A 386 -17.09 -11.13 -28.53
N ASN A 387 -17.31 -10.11 -27.69
CA ASN A 387 -16.25 -9.35 -27.06
C ASN A 387 -15.54 -10.10 -25.91
N PRO A 388 -16.21 -10.73 -24.93
CA PRO A 388 -15.54 -11.30 -23.74
C PRO A 388 -14.40 -12.27 -24.04
N VAL A 389 -14.51 -13.06 -25.11
CA VAL A 389 -13.47 -14.04 -25.50
C VAL A 389 -12.20 -13.42 -26.09
N ARG A 390 -12.23 -12.12 -26.46
CA ARG A 390 -11.10 -11.37 -27.02
C ARG A 390 -10.69 -10.18 -26.14
N GLN A 391 -11.61 -9.65 -25.34
CA GLN A 391 -11.45 -8.42 -24.57
C GLN A 391 -11.44 -8.79 -23.07
N PRO A 392 -10.26 -9.08 -22.49
CA PRO A 392 -10.13 -9.81 -21.22
C PRO A 392 -10.56 -9.05 -19.96
N LEU A 393 -11.23 -7.90 -20.09
CA LEU A 393 -11.87 -7.22 -18.97
C LEU A 393 -13.36 -7.60 -18.85
N TYR A 394 -14.01 -8.04 -19.92
CA TYR A 394 -15.46 -8.21 -19.95
C TYR A 394 -15.86 -9.66 -19.72
N GLU A 395 -17.00 -9.86 -19.07
CA GLU A 395 -17.61 -11.17 -18.85
C GLU A 395 -18.93 -11.28 -19.63
N PHE A 396 -19.47 -12.51 -19.74
CA PHE A 396 -20.73 -12.76 -20.45
C PHE A 396 -21.89 -11.90 -19.93
N GLU A 397 -21.95 -11.67 -18.62
CA GLU A 397 -22.97 -10.84 -17.96
C GLU A 397 -22.97 -9.38 -18.45
N ASP A 398 -21.83 -8.86 -18.89
CA ASP A 398 -21.72 -7.47 -19.37
C ASP A 398 -22.35 -7.27 -20.75
N CYS A 399 -22.67 -8.36 -21.47
CA CYS A 399 -23.33 -8.35 -22.77
C CYS A 399 -24.87 -8.28 -22.66
N LEU A 400 -25.42 -8.61 -21.49
CA LEU A 400 -26.86 -8.71 -21.29
C LEU A 400 -27.54 -7.33 -21.38
N GLY A 401 -28.84 -7.30 -21.70
CA GLY A 401 -29.61 -6.05 -21.74
C GLY A 401 -29.15 -5.04 -22.80
N GLY A 402 -28.56 -5.52 -23.91
CA GLY A 402 -28.02 -4.66 -24.97
C GLY A 402 -26.58 -4.17 -24.72
N GLY A 403 -25.90 -4.73 -23.73
CA GLY A 403 -24.49 -4.48 -23.44
C GLY A 403 -24.24 -3.23 -22.60
N LYS A 404 -23.35 -3.34 -21.62
CA LYS A 404 -22.84 -2.19 -20.87
C LYS A 404 -21.91 -1.33 -21.75
N SER A 405 -21.73 -0.06 -21.38
CA SER A 405 -20.68 0.80 -21.97
C SER A 405 -19.30 0.21 -21.68
N LYS A 406 -18.46 0.07 -22.72
CA LYS A 406 -17.11 -0.51 -22.59
C LYS A 406 -16.25 0.27 -21.62
N ALA A 407 -16.19 1.59 -21.76
CA ALA A 407 -15.35 2.45 -20.92
C ALA A 407 -15.71 2.33 -19.43
N LEU A 408 -17.01 2.31 -19.10
CA LEU A 408 -17.47 2.21 -17.71
C LEU A 408 -17.28 0.78 -17.15
N ALA A 409 -17.61 -0.25 -17.93
CA ALA A 409 -17.40 -1.63 -17.51
C ALA A 409 -15.91 -1.96 -17.30
N ALA A 410 -15.01 -1.38 -18.11
CA ALA A 410 -13.57 -1.54 -17.93
C ALA A 410 -13.11 -1.00 -16.56
N VAL A 411 -13.63 0.14 -16.11
CA VAL A 411 -13.36 0.72 -14.78
C VAL A 411 -13.81 -0.23 -13.68
N GLU A 412 -15.06 -0.70 -13.73
CA GLU A 412 -15.61 -1.66 -12.75
C GLU A 412 -14.71 -2.90 -12.62
N ARG A 413 -14.24 -3.41 -13.76
CA ARG A 413 -13.42 -4.62 -13.83
C ARG A 413 -11.99 -4.39 -13.33
N LEU A 414 -11.36 -3.24 -13.62
CA LEU A 414 -10.06 -2.91 -13.04
C LEU A 414 -10.14 -2.77 -11.51
N GLN A 415 -11.16 -2.07 -10.99
CA GLN A 415 -11.35 -1.90 -9.55
C GLN A 415 -11.64 -3.23 -8.83
N LYS A 416 -12.32 -4.16 -9.51
CA LYS A 416 -12.55 -5.52 -9.01
C LYS A 416 -11.26 -6.35 -8.99
N ILE A 417 -10.37 -6.18 -9.96
CA ILE A 417 -9.06 -6.85 -10.02
C ILE A 417 -8.12 -6.29 -8.95
N PHE A 418 -8.00 -4.97 -8.85
CA PHE A 418 -7.11 -4.31 -7.91
C PHE A 418 -7.75 -3.03 -7.33
N PRO A 419 -8.20 -3.06 -6.06
CA PRO A 419 -8.89 -1.92 -5.45
C PRO A 419 -8.07 -0.62 -5.36
N GLY A 420 -6.74 -0.71 -5.44
CA GLY A 420 -5.84 0.45 -5.39
C GLY A 420 -5.72 1.20 -6.73
N VAL A 421 -6.34 0.72 -7.81
CA VAL A 421 -6.37 1.45 -9.09
C VAL A 421 -7.37 2.61 -9.04
N LYS A 422 -6.92 3.77 -9.52
CA LYS A 422 -7.75 4.96 -9.77
C LYS A 422 -8.10 4.96 -11.25
N ALA A 423 -9.19 4.27 -11.57
CA ALA A 423 -9.67 4.14 -12.93
C ALA A 423 -10.88 5.05 -13.20
N GLU A 424 -10.89 5.69 -14.37
CA GLU A 424 -11.97 6.54 -14.88
C GLU A 424 -12.37 6.10 -16.29
N GLY A 425 -13.64 6.34 -16.66
CA GLY A 425 -14.20 5.86 -17.93
C GLY A 425 -15.11 6.92 -18.55
N HIS A 426 -14.89 7.22 -19.82
CA HIS A 426 -15.67 8.20 -20.56
C HIS A 426 -16.25 7.59 -21.82
N THR A 427 -17.58 7.56 -21.88
CA THR A 427 -18.31 7.34 -23.13
C THR A 427 -18.20 8.60 -23.97
N LEU A 428 -17.31 8.60 -24.96
CA LEU A 428 -16.95 9.77 -25.76
C LEU A 428 -16.67 9.33 -27.19
N SER A 429 -17.27 10.00 -28.17
CA SER A 429 -16.97 9.78 -29.58
C SER A 429 -15.76 10.62 -29.99
N ILE A 430 -14.89 10.07 -30.83
CA ILE A 430 -13.75 10.81 -31.38
C ILE A 430 -14.09 11.16 -32.84
N PRO A 431 -14.32 12.45 -33.17
CA PRO A 431 -14.61 12.86 -34.53
C PRO A 431 -13.49 12.49 -35.51
N MET A 432 -13.89 12.01 -36.69
CA MET A 432 -12.98 11.45 -37.70
C MET A 432 -12.91 12.35 -38.93
N PRO A 433 -11.73 12.54 -39.56
CA PRO A 433 -11.61 13.20 -40.85
C PRO A 433 -12.50 12.55 -41.92
N GLY A 434 -13.18 13.35 -42.74
CA GLY A 434 -14.06 12.87 -43.82
C GLY A 434 -15.42 12.33 -43.36
N HIS A 435 -15.72 12.35 -42.06
CA HIS A 435 -17.04 12.01 -41.51
C HIS A 435 -17.74 13.30 -41.03
N PRO A 436 -18.72 13.82 -41.79
CA PRO A 436 -19.35 15.08 -41.45
C PRO A 436 -19.98 15.04 -40.04
N VAL A 437 -19.89 16.17 -39.34
CA VAL A 437 -20.50 16.39 -38.02
C VAL A 437 -21.55 17.51 -38.07
N ASN A 438 -21.70 18.15 -39.24
CA ASN A 438 -22.58 19.29 -39.48
C ASN A 438 -24.01 18.95 -39.91
N PHE A 439 -24.49 17.73 -39.66
CA PHE A 439 -25.86 17.33 -39.98
C PHE A 439 -26.92 18.17 -39.26
N SER A 440 -26.59 18.74 -38.10
CA SER A 440 -27.43 19.67 -37.33
C SER A 440 -26.57 20.56 -36.42
N GLU A 441 -27.14 21.64 -35.88
CA GLU A 441 -26.46 22.45 -34.85
C GLU A 441 -26.13 21.63 -33.59
N ALA A 442 -27.01 20.69 -33.22
CA ALA A 442 -26.80 19.82 -32.06
C ALA A 442 -25.60 18.88 -32.23
N THR A 443 -25.43 18.27 -33.41
CA THR A 443 -24.30 17.37 -33.69
C THR A 443 -22.98 18.13 -33.74
N MET A 444 -22.99 19.36 -34.26
CA MET A 444 -21.81 20.25 -34.23
C MET A 444 -21.42 20.64 -32.81
N ALA A 445 -22.41 21.02 -31.98
CA ALA A 445 -22.18 21.38 -30.59
C ALA A 445 -21.65 20.18 -29.80
N GLN A 446 -22.19 18.97 -30.02
CA GLN A 446 -21.69 17.75 -29.40
C GLN A 446 -20.26 17.44 -29.83
N ALA A 447 -19.94 17.51 -31.12
CA ALA A 447 -18.58 17.29 -31.61
C ALA A 447 -17.58 18.29 -31.00
N ARG A 448 -18.00 19.54 -30.78
CA ARG A 448 -17.18 20.55 -30.10
C ARG A 448 -16.91 20.18 -28.65
N GLN A 449 -17.95 19.81 -27.90
CA GLN A 449 -17.80 19.36 -26.51
C GLN A 449 -16.93 18.11 -26.41
N ASP A 450 -17.07 17.18 -27.35
CA ASP A 450 -16.29 15.95 -27.39
C ASP A 450 -14.80 16.24 -27.62
N VAL A 451 -14.49 17.17 -28.53
CA VAL A 451 -13.13 17.66 -28.77
C VAL A 451 -12.56 18.35 -27.54
N GLU A 452 -13.28 19.29 -26.94
CA GLU A 452 -12.83 20.01 -25.73
C GLU A 452 -12.53 19.04 -24.57
N LYS A 453 -13.38 18.02 -24.41
CA LYS A 453 -13.16 16.97 -23.41
C LYS A 453 -11.96 16.11 -23.74
N LEU A 454 -11.76 15.71 -25.00
CA LEU A 454 -10.59 14.96 -25.43
C LEU A 454 -9.29 15.76 -25.21
N GLU A 455 -9.29 17.05 -25.52
CA GLU A 455 -8.17 17.97 -25.27
C GLU A 455 -7.82 18.06 -23.78
N ALA A 456 -8.83 18.17 -22.91
CA ALA A 456 -8.64 18.18 -21.46
C ALA A 456 -8.08 16.84 -20.94
N LEU A 457 -8.58 15.72 -21.46
CA LEU A 457 -8.08 14.38 -21.10
C LEU A 457 -6.62 14.21 -21.52
N ILE A 458 -6.27 14.53 -22.78
CA ILE A 458 -4.89 14.46 -23.26
C ILE A 458 -3.97 15.38 -22.43
N SER A 459 -4.42 16.59 -22.09
CA SER A 459 -3.64 17.55 -21.31
C SER A 459 -3.35 17.08 -19.88
N THR A 460 -4.30 16.38 -19.24
CA THR A 460 -4.21 15.97 -17.82
C THR A 460 -3.45 14.66 -17.60
N HIS A 461 -3.19 13.91 -18.67
CA HIS A 461 -2.47 12.62 -18.63
C HIS A 461 -1.04 12.77 -19.14
N ASP A 462 -0.17 11.85 -18.73
CA ASP A 462 1.27 11.89 -19.04
C ASP A 462 1.57 11.12 -20.34
N VAL A 463 0.91 9.97 -20.51
CA VAL A 463 1.05 9.10 -21.68
C VAL A 463 -0.32 8.80 -22.28
N VAL A 464 -0.42 8.92 -23.60
CA VAL A 464 -1.62 8.61 -24.38
C VAL A 464 -1.40 7.35 -25.22
N PHE A 465 -2.26 6.36 -25.03
CA PHE A 465 -2.27 5.14 -25.83
C PHE A 465 -3.34 5.24 -26.91
N LEU A 466 -2.94 5.08 -28.18
CA LEU A 466 -3.87 5.00 -29.32
C LEU A 466 -4.15 3.54 -29.63
N LEU A 467 -5.33 3.06 -29.23
CA LEU A 467 -5.73 1.65 -29.24
C LEU A 467 -7.05 1.44 -29.99
N MET A 468 -7.32 2.33 -30.94
CA MET A 468 -8.56 2.44 -31.69
C MET A 468 -8.59 1.45 -32.87
N ASP A 469 -9.77 1.19 -33.42
CA ASP A 469 -10.00 0.19 -34.46
C ASP A 469 -9.94 0.74 -35.88
N THR A 470 -9.80 2.05 -36.07
CA THR A 470 -9.66 2.65 -37.39
C THR A 470 -8.49 3.63 -37.47
N ARG A 471 -8.03 3.90 -38.70
CA ARG A 471 -6.95 4.85 -38.95
C ARG A 471 -7.40 6.29 -38.73
N GLU A 472 -8.61 6.62 -39.17
CA GLU A 472 -9.15 7.98 -39.16
C GLU A 472 -9.33 8.49 -37.72
N SER A 473 -9.79 7.59 -36.85
CA SER A 473 -10.06 7.89 -35.46
C SER A 473 -8.79 8.19 -34.65
N ARG A 474 -7.62 7.74 -35.11
CA ARG A 474 -6.30 8.08 -34.53
C ARG A 474 -5.81 9.49 -34.89
N TRP A 475 -6.37 10.11 -35.93
CA TRP A 475 -5.87 11.38 -36.46
C TRP A 475 -5.99 12.52 -35.45
N LEU A 476 -7.19 12.75 -34.93
CA LEU A 476 -7.45 13.86 -34.02
C LEU A 476 -6.61 13.77 -32.73
N PRO A 477 -6.57 12.62 -32.01
CA PRO A 477 -5.67 12.46 -30.88
C PRO A 477 -4.21 12.71 -31.22
N THR A 478 -3.75 12.30 -32.41
CA THR A 478 -2.37 12.53 -32.85
C THR A 478 -2.05 14.01 -32.98
N VAL A 479 -2.96 14.80 -33.59
CA VAL A 479 -2.79 16.25 -33.75
C VAL A 479 -2.76 16.94 -32.37
N ILE A 480 -3.74 16.65 -31.51
CA ILE A 480 -3.87 17.27 -30.19
C ILE A 480 -2.61 16.99 -29.35
N ALA A 481 -2.21 15.72 -29.23
CA ALA A 481 -1.06 15.36 -28.42
C ALA A 481 0.28 15.81 -29.03
N ALA A 482 0.40 15.93 -30.36
CA ALA A 482 1.58 16.54 -30.98
C ALA A 482 1.71 18.03 -30.63
N SER A 483 0.60 18.79 -30.66
CA SER A 483 0.58 20.20 -30.26
C SER A 483 0.83 20.38 -28.75
N GLN A 484 0.19 19.55 -27.92
CA GLN A 484 0.34 19.57 -26.46
C GLN A 484 1.61 18.88 -25.95
N ARG A 485 2.45 18.32 -26.85
CA ARG A 485 3.71 17.64 -26.53
C ARG A 485 3.51 16.48 -25.54
N LYS A 486 2.53 15.62 -25.81
CA LYS A 486 2.26 14.42 -25.02
C LYS A 486 2.89 13.19 -25.66
N LEU A 487 3.43 12.31 -24.82
CA LEU A 487 3.99 11.05 -25.28
C LEU A 487 2.85 10.14 -25.76
N ILE A 488 2.89 9.75 -27.03
CA ILE A 488 1.95 8.78 -27.59
C ILE A 488 2.63 7.43 -27.74
N ILE A 489 1.93 6.37 -27.32
CA ILE A 489 2.19 4.99 -27.74
C ILE A 489 1.02 4.51 -28.60
N ASN A 490 1.27 4.26 -29.88
CA ASN A 490 0.27 3.79 -30.82
C ASN A 490 0.42 2.29 -31.03
N ALA A 491 -0.66 1.53 -30.91
CA ALA A 491 -0.71 0.11 -31.26
C ALA A 491 -1.83 -0.17 -32.26
N ALA A 492 -1.53 -0.91 -33.32
CA ALA A 492 -2.46 -1.27 -34.40
C ALA A 492 -2.26 -2.72 -34.84
N LEU A 493 -3.34 -3.36 -35.28
CA LEU A 493 -3.38 -4.80 -35.56
C LEU A 493 -3.90 -5.07 -36.98
N GLY A 494 -3.17 -5.86 -37.76
CA GLY A 494 -3.67 -6.53 -38.96
C GLY A 494 -4.16 -7.95 -38.68
N PHE A 495 -4.31 -8.77 -39.73
CA PHE A 495 -4.69 -10.18 -39.59
C PHE A 495 -3.67 -11.02 -38.81
N ASP A 496 -2.41 -11.02 -39.26
CA ASP A 496 -1.28 -11.77 -38.69
C ASP A 496 -0.07 -10.87 -38.35
N THR A 497 -0.25 -9.54 -38.42
CA THR A 497 0.78 -8.53 -38.17
C THR A 497 0.32 -7.49 -37.14
N PHE A 498 1.27 -6.80 -36.52
CA PHE A 498 0.98 -5.66 -35.66
C PHE A 498 2.05 -4.58 -35.80
N VAL A 499 1.70 -3.35 -35.41
CA VAL A 499 2.65 -2.26 -35.20
C VAL A 499 2.44 -1.64 -33.82
N VAL A 500 3.53 -1.47 -33.09
CA VAL A 500 3.61 -0.68 -31.85
C VAL A 500 4.63 0.42 -32.08
N MET A 501 4.31 1.68 -31.84
CA MET A 501 5.26 2.77 -32.04
C MET A 501 5.04 3.91 -31.07
N ARG A 502 6.11 4.66 -30.78
CA ARG A 502 6.02 5.95 -30.08
C ARG A 502 6.06 7.09 -31.09
N HIS A 503 5.24 8.12 -30.92
CA HIS A 503 5.34 9.30 -31.80
C HIS A 503 6.50 10.20 -31.39
N GLY A 504 7.03 10.98 -32.34
CA GLY A 504 8.03 11.99 -32.03
C GLY A 504 7.49 13.15 -31.19
N LEU A 505 8.20 13.47 -30.10
CA LEU A 505 7.79 14.49 -29.14
C LEU A 505 8.27 15.88 -29.58
N LYS A 506 7.37 16.78 -29.95
CA LYS A 506 7.76 18.10 -30.50
C LYS A 506 8.48 18.99 -29.46
N ARG A 507 9.49 19.75 -29.90
CA ARG A 507 10.23 20.71 -29.06
C ARG A 507 9.45 22.03 -28.87
N PRO A 508 9.58 22.73 -27.72
CA PRO A 508 9.00 24.05 -27.49
C PRO A 508 9.37 25.05 -28.59
N LYS A 509 8.38 25.83 -29.06
CA LYS A 509 8.62 26.95 -29.99
C LYS A 509 9.52 27.98 -29.27
N GLY A 510 10.69 28.30 -29.83
CA GLY A 510 11.68 29.23 -29.23
C GLY A 510 12.90 28.58 -28.55
N MET A 511 12.97 27.25 -28.47
CA MET A 511 14.13 26.50 -27.96
C MET A 511 14.92 25.83 -29.10
N GLU A 512 14.97 26.49 -30.26
CA GLU A 512 15.96 26.19 -31.29
C GLU A 512 17.31 26.72 -30.80
N SER A 513 17.96 25.95 -29.93
CA SER A 513 19.39 26.11 -29.69
C SER A 513 20.11 26.07 -31.04
N ALA A 514 21.04 27.01 -31.25
CA ALA A 514 21.85 27.27 -32.44
C ALA A 514 22.77 26.10 -32.90
N ALA A 515 22.41 24.86 -32.62
CA ALA A 515 23.12 23.65 -32.98
C ALA A 515 22.27 22.78 -33.91
N SER A 516 21.93 23.31 -35.09
CA SER A 516 21.81 22.54 -36.33
C SER A 516 21.47 23.47 -37.48
N SER A 517 22.43 24.29 -37.89
CA SER A 517 22.55 24.60 -39.32
C SER A 517 22.79 23.27 -40.05
N PRO A 518 22.19 23.00 -41.21
CA PRO A 518 22.43 21.76 -41.98
C PRO A 518 23.86 21.62 -42.54
N SER A 519 24.84 22.42 -42.10
CA SER A 519 26.08 22.68 -42.83
C SER A 519 27.38 22.33 -42.11
N SER A 520 27.36 21.56 -41.01
CA SER A 520 28.62 21.19 -40.33
C SER A 520 28.62 19.83 -39.61
N ALA A 521 27.97 18.82 -40.18
CA ALA A 521 28.34 17.44 -39.88
C ALA A 521 29.32 16.98 -40.96
N GLU A 522 30.60 16.86 -40.61
CA GLU A 522 31.53 16.11 -41.45
C GLU A 522 30.99 14.70 -41.68
N PRO A 523 31.09 14.15 -42.90
CA PRO A 523 30.58 12.82 -43.19
C PRO A 523 31.46 11.78 -42.47
N SER A 524 31.02 11.34 -41.30
CA SER A 524 31.60 10.19 -40.64
C SER A 524 31.24 8.92 -41.42
N PHE A 525 32.26 8.32 -42.04
CA PHE A 525 32.32 6.99 -42.65
C PHE A 525 31.24 6.63 -43.70
N PRO A 526 31.63 6.24 -44.94
CA PRO A 526 30.70 5.73 -45.94
C PRO A 526 30.25 4.32 -45.53
N GLY A 527 29.21 4.25 -44.71
CA GLY A 527 28.65 2.97 -44.22
C GLY A 527 27.50 3.09 -43.20
N SER A 528 27.33 4.22 -42.52
CA SER A 528 26.18 4.39 -41.60
C SER A 528 24.90 4.72 -42.37
N SER A 529 23.88 3.87 -42.26
CA SER A 529 22.53 4.11 -42.79
C SER A 529 22.04 5.52 -42.42
N LEU A 530 21.54 6.28 -43.40
CA LEU A 530 20.92 7.62 -43.24
C LEU A 530 19.75 7.65 -42.23
N PHE A 531 19.30 6.49 -41.75
CA PHE A 531 18.20 6.32 -40.79
C PHE A 531 18.64 5.83 -39.41
N SER A 532 19.96 5.75 -39.15
CA SER A 532 20.52 5.48 -37.82
C SER A 532 20.51 6.75 -36.97
N ASN A 533 20.18 6.64 -35.67
CA ASN A 533 20.24 7.73 -34.68
C ASN A 533 19.26 8.90 -34.85
N ILE A 534 17.98 8.63 -35.16
CA ILE A 534 16.96 9.69 -35.22
C ILE A 534 16.60 10.19 -33.81
N PRO A 535 16.77 11.49 -33.50
CA PRO A 535 16.38 12.04 -32.20
C PRO A 535 14.87 11.96 -31.97
N GLY A 536 14.45 11.77 -30.71
CA GLY A 536 13.03 11.57 -30.37
C GLY A 536 12.09 12.67 -30.87
N HIS A 537 12.55 13.92 -30.93
CA HIS A 537 11.74 15.03 -31.44
C HIS A 537 11.55 15.07 -32.97
N ARG A 538 12.36 14.30 -33.70
CA ARG A 538 12.29 14.18 -35.17
C ARG A 538 11.68 12.86 -35.61
N LEU A 539 11.20 12.01 -34.70
CA LEU A 539 10.53 10.77 -35.06
C LEU A 539 9.18 11.04 -35.71
N GLY A 540 8.83 10.21 -36.70
CA GLY A 540 7.53 10.24 -37.34
C GLY A 540 6.38 9.89 -36.38
N CYS A 541 5.17 10.30 -36.75
CA CYS A 541 3.95 9.74 -36.16
C CYS A 541 3.42 8.60 -37.05
N TYR A 542 2.31 7.99 -36.63
CA TYR A 542 1.61 6.95 -37.40
C TYR A 542 1.34 7.35 -38.87
N PHE A 543 1.06 8.62 -39.13
CA PHE A 543 0.73 9.17 -40.45
C PHE A 543 1.94 9.64 -41.27
N CYS A 544 3.18 9.53 -40.78
CA CYS A 544 4.36 9.97 -41.54
C CYS A 544 4.82 8.98 -42.60
N ASN A 545 4.49 7.70 -42.46
CA ASN A 545 5.02 6.63 -43.32
C ASN A 545 4.04 6.18 -44.41
N ASP A 546 2.93 6.90 -44.57
CA ASP A 546 1.88 6.58 -45.53
C ASP A 546 1.48 7.89 -46.23
N VAL A 547 1.53 7.89 -47.56
CA VAL A 547 1.33 9.07 -48.42
C VAL A 547 -0.14 9.35 -48.71
N VAL A 548 -1.09 8.66 -48.08
CA VAL A 548 -2.52 8.91 -48.26
C VAL A 548 -3.12 9.56 -47.02
N ALA A 549 -3.94 10.59 -47.16
CA ALA A 549 -4.69 11.18 -46.04
C ALA A 549 -5.71 10.20 -45.43
N PRO A 550 -5.99 10.30 -44.12
CA PRO A 550 -7.13 9.60 -43.55
C PRO A 550 -8.45 10.10 -44.18
N GLY A 551 -9.20 9.19 -44.78
CA GLY A 551 -10.56 9.41 -45.31
C GLY A 551 -11.46 8.22 -44.95
N ASP A 552 -12.71 8.19 -45.42
CA ASP A 552 -13.68 7.12 -45.11
C ASP A 552 -13.21 5.75 -45.62
N SER A 553 -12.42 5.05 -44.80
CA SER A 553 -11.86 3.76 -45.12
C SER A 553 -12.85 2.63 -44.95
N THR A 554 -14.08 2.86 -44.45
CA THR A 554 -15.07 1.78 -44.27
C THR A 554 -15.40 1.02 -45.56
N ARG A 555 -14.95 1.55 -46.71
CA ARG A 555 -15.04 0.95 -48.04
C ARG A 555 -13.72 0.31 -48.56
N ASP A 556 -12.55 0.62 -48.00
CA ASP A 556 -11.21 0.14 -48.44
C ASP A 556 -10.34 -0.42 -47.29
N ARG A 557 -9.94 -1.69 -47.40
CA ARG A 557 -9.34 -2.50 -46.31
C ARG A 557 -7.91 -2.07 -45.94
N THR A 558 -7.77 -1.22 -44.91
CA THR A 558 -6.47 -0.92 -44.29
C THR A 558 -6.12 -1.91 -43.16
N LEU A 559 -4.86 -1.91 -42.71
CA LEU A 559 -4.35 -2.75 -41.62
C LEU A 559 -5.26 -2.69 -40.37
N ASP A 560 -5.73 -1.49 -40.01
CA ASP A 560 -6.48 -1.23 -38.78
C ASP A 560 -7.89 -1.87 -38.74
N GLN A 561 -8.53 -2.07 -39.89
CA GLN A 561 -9.93 -2.54 -39.95
C GLN A 561 -10.15 -4.01 -39.59
N GLN A 562 -9.09 -4.76 -39.26
CA GLN A 562 -9.17 -6.19 -39.01
C GLN A 562 -9.11 -6.55 -37.51
N CYS A 563 -9.28 -5.59 -36.60
CA CYS A 563 -9.20 -5.83 -35.16
C CYS A 563 -10.14 -6.94 -34.62
N THR A 564 -11.25 -7.24 -35.31
CA THR A 564 -12.17 -8.35 -35.00
C THR A 564 -11.81 -9.67 -35.69
N VAL A 565 -11.09 -9.62 -36.81
CA VAL A 565 -10.70 -10.79 -37.63
C VAL A 565 -9.23 -11.15 -37.43
N SER A 566 -8.51 -10.45 -36.55
CA SER A 566 -7.11 -10.72 -36.25
C SER A 566 -6.92 -12.04 -35.48
N ARG A 567 -5.74 -12.65 -35.67
CA ARG A 567 -5.30 -13.81 -34.88
C ARG A 567 -5.29 -13.44 -33.39
N PRO A 568 -5.97 -14.19 -32.50
CA PRO A 568 -6.19 -13.77 -31.10
C PRO A 568 -4.92 -13.42 -30.31
N GLY A 569 -3.79 -14.06 -30.62
CA GLY A 569 -2.50 -13.79 -29.95
C GLY A 569 -1.93 -12.40 -30.18
N LEU A 570 -2.30 -11.72 -31.27
CA LEU A 570 -1.71 -10.44 -31.67
C LEU A 570 -1.93 -9.33 -30.64
N ALA A 571 -3.16 -9.20 -30.13
CA ALA A 571 -3.49 -8.12 -29.21
C ALA A 571 -2.77 -8.25 -27.86
N MET A 572 -2.52 -9.49 -27.42
CA MET A 572 -1.73 -9.75 -26.20
C MET A 572 -0.27 -9.35 -26.41
N ILE A 573 0.32 -9.75 -27.53
CA ILE A 573 1.72 -9.42 -27.87
C ILE A 573 1.88 -7.91 -28.06
N ALA A 574 1.05 -7.29 -28.90
CA ALA A 574 1.11 -5.85 -29.17
C ALA A 574 0.81 -5.03 -27.91
N GLY A 575 -0.17 -5.44 -27.10
CA GLY A 575 -0.50 -4.77 -25.85
C GLY A 575 0.64 -4.83 -24.83
N ALA A 576 1.30 -5.99 -24.69
CA ALA A 576 2.49 -6.13 -23.84
C ALA A 576 3.64 -5.25 -24.33
N LEU A 577 3.97 -5.32 -25.63
CA LEU A 577 5.04 -4.53 -26.22
C LEU A 577 4.79 -3.02 -26.13
N ALA A 578 3.54 -2.57 -26.21
CA ALA A 578 3.17 -1.16 -26.04
C ALA A 578 3.48 -0.67 -24.62
N VAL A 579 3.16 -1.47 -23.60
CA VAL A 579 3.47 -1.11 -22.20
C VAL A 579 4.97 -1.20 -21.92
N GLU A 580 5.64 -2.25 -22.38
CA GLU A 580 7.10 -2.36 -22.22
C GLU A 580 7.85 -1.21 -22.91
N LEU A 581 7.40 -0.79 -24.10
CA LEU A 581 7.96 0.38 -24.77
C LEU A 581 7.74 1.65 -23.95
N MET A 582 6.55 1.85 -23.37
CA MET A 582 6.29 2.98 -22.47
C MET A 582 7.25 2.98 -21.29
N VAL A 583 7.37 1.84 -20.59
CA VAL A 583 8.21 1.73 -19.39
C VAL A 583 9.67 2.01 -19.76
N SER A 584 10.19 1.42 -20.83
CA SER A 584 11.56 1.69 -21.30
C SER A 584 11.77 3.18 -21.66
N VAL A 585 10.79 3.83 -22.30
CA VAL A 585 10.85 5.28 -22.56
C VAL A 585 10.93 6.07 -21.25
N LEU A 586 10.11 5.74 -20.24
CA LEU A 586 10.12 6.44 -18.94
C LEU A 586 11.40 6.22 -18.13
N GLN A 587 12.06 5.07 -18.29
CA GLN A 587 13.33 4.77 -17.64
C GLN A 587 14.52 5.45 -18.33
N HIS A 588 14.40 5.80 -19.61
CA HIS A 588 15.43 6.53 -20.32
C HIS A 588 15.60 7.94 -19.75
N SER A 589 16.83 8.43 -19.63
CA SER A 589 17.14 9.78 -19.10
C SER A 589 16.41 10.89 -19.87
N GLU A 590 16.45 10.81 -21.20
CA GLU A 590 15.76 11.73 -22.13
C GLU A 590 14.24 11.49 -22.29
N GLY A 591 13.66 10.47 -21.64
CA GLY A 591 12.23 10.18 -21.75
C GLY A 591 11.75 10.05 -23.20
N GLY A 592 10.67 10.75 -23.54
CA GLY A 592 10.11 10.78 -24.91
C GLY A 592 11.03 11.38 -25.98
N TYR A 593 12.10 12.09 -25.59
CA TYR A 593 13.10 12.64 -26.51
C TYR A 593 14.22 11.66 -26.84
N ALA A 594 14.23 10.47 -26.23
CA ALA A 594 15.21 9.42 -26.48
C ALA A 594 15.37 9.11 -27.97
N ILE A 595 16.62 8.90 -28.39
CA ILE A 595 16.98 8.47 -29.74
C ILE A 595 16.37 7.10 -30.02
N ALA A 596 15.91 6.87 -31.24
CA ALA A 596 15.37 5.57 -31.61
C ALA A 596 16.47 4.52 -31.76
N SER A 597 16.39 3.46 -30.95
CA SER A 597 17.21 2.27 -31.14
C SER A 597 16.78 1.51 -32.40
N SER A 598 17.75 1.00 -33.14
CA SER A 598 17.59 0.17 -34.34
C SER A 598 17.93 -1.30 -34.04
N SER A 599 17.68 -2.19 -35.01
CA SER A 599 18.08 -3.61 -34.91
C SER A 599 19.59 -3.80 -34.82
N ASP A 600 20.37 -2.87 -35.36
CA ASP A 600 21.83 -2.94 -35.39
C ASP A 600 22.44 -2.55 -34.03
N ASP A 601 21.69 -1.81 -33.21
CA ASP A 601 22.08 -1.42 -31.85
C ASP A 601 22.05 -2.58 -30.84
N ARG A 602 21.65 -3.79 -31.26
CA ARG A 602 21.67 -5.01 -30.41
C ARG A 602 23.06 -5.37 -29.89
N MET A 603 24.12 -4.88 -30.54
CA MET A 603 25.52 -5.13 -30.17
C MET A 603 26.11 -4.09 -29.20
N ASN A 604 25.39 -3.00 -28.93
CA ASN A 604 25.82 -1.94 -28.02
C ASN A 604 25.22 -2.12 -26.62
N GLU A 605 25.79 -1.45 -25.60
CA GLU A 605 25.14 -1.36 -24.30
C GLU A 605 23.75 -0.73 -24.44
N PRO A 606 22.70 -1.35 -23.87
CA PRO A 606 21.36 -0.86 -24.04
C PRO A 606 21.20 0.53 -23.38
N PRO A 607 20.44 1.44 -24.00
CA PRO A 607 20.29 2.81 -23.52
C PRO A 607 19.53 2.92 -22.19
N THR A 608 18.89 1.83 -21.75
CA THR A 608 18.21 1.73 -20.46
C THR A 608 18.51 0.39 -19.82
N SER A 609 18.30 0.31 -18.51
CA SER A 609 18.40 -0.95 -17.77
C SER A 609 17.30 -1.97 -18.12
N LEU A 610 16.32 -1.59 -18.95
CA LEU A 610 15.28 -2.47 -19.49
C LEU A 610 15.50 -2.81 -20.97
N GLY A 611 16.60 -2.36 -21.58
CA GLY A 611 16.93 -2.64 -22.98
C GLY A 611 16.74 -1.44 -23.90
N LEU A 612 16.34 -1.73 -25.14
CA LEU A 612 16.24 -0.77 -26.24
C LEU A 612 15.00 0.14 -26.12
N VAL A 613 15.08 1.32 -26.77
CA VAL A 613 13.97 2.28 -26.88
C VAL A 613 13.66 2.54 -28.38
N PRO A 614 13.06 1.55 -29.07
CA PRO A 614 12.81 1.66 -30.51
C PRO A 614 11.78 2.75 -30.85
N HIS A 615 11.76 3.17 -32.11
CA HIS A 615 10.68 4.01 -32.65
C HIS A 615 9.43 3.18 -32.92
N GLN A 616 9.57 2.13 -33.73
CA GLN A 616 8.51 1.20 -34.10
C GLN A 616 8.96 -0.23 -33.82
N ILE A 617 7.99 -1.07 -33.49
CA ILE A 617 8.10 -2.52 -33.39
C ILE A 617 7.03 -3.07 -34.33
N ARG A 618 7.44 -3.72 -35.41
CA ARG A 618 6.53 -4.40 -36.34
C ARG A 618 6.73 -5.89 -36.23
N GLY A 619 5.66 -6.60 -35.88
CA GLY A 619 5.71 -8.05 -35.71
C GLY A 619 4.90 -8.79 -36.76
N PHE A 620 5.39 -9.98 -37.12
CA PHE A 620 4.80 -10.87 -38.11
C PHE A 620 4.64 -12.27 -37.50
N LEU A 621 3.42 -12.65 -37.14
CA LEU A 621 3.15 -13.95 -36.48
C LEU A 621 3.26 -15.14 -37.44
N SER A 622 3.17 -14.92 -38.75
CA SER A 622 3.46 -15.96 -39.74
C SER A 622 4.93 -16.38 -39.73
N ARG A 623 5.84 -15.49 -39.30
CA ARG A 623 7.29 -15.71 -39.27
C ARG A 623 7.88 -15.74 -37.86
N PHE A 624 7.09 -15.40 -36.85
CA PHE A 624 7.53 -15.22 -35.46
C PHE A 624 8.70 -14.24 -35.34
N ASP A 625 8.66 -13.15 -36.12
CA ASP A 625 9.74 -12.18 -36.21
C ASP A 625 9.26 -10.74 -35.93
N ASN A 626 10.18 -9.92 -35.40
CA ASN A 626 9.97 -8.51 -35.08
C ASN A 626 11.08 -7.64 -35.70
N VAL A 627 10.69 -6.59 -36.41
CA VAL A 627 11.61 -5.59 -36.98
C VAL A 627 11.43 -4.23 -36.30
N LEU A 628 12.52 -3.48 -36.17
CA LEU A 628 12.58 -2.21 -35.43
C LEU A 628 12.89 -1.00 -36.32
N PRO A 629 12.01 -0.64 -37.28
CA PRO A 629 12.29 0.48 -38.17
C PRO A 629 12.14 1.83 -37.44
N ALA A 630 12.99 2.78 -37.82
CA ALA A 630 12.87 4.17 -37.43
C ALA A 630 12.58 5.03 -38.67
N SER A 631 11.83 6.13 -38.48
CA SER A 631 11.49 7.03 -39.58
C SER A 631 11.42 8.46 -39.10
N LEU A 632 11.81 9.38 -39.99
CA LEU A 632 11.79 10.82 -39.74
C LEU A 632 10.36 11.36 -39.84
N ALA A 633 10.09 12.41 -39.08
CA ALA A 633 8.87 13.20 -39.23
C ALA A 633 8.84 13.80 -40.63
N PHE A 634 7.78 13.47 -41.36
CA PHE A 634 7.55 13.98 -42.71
C PHE A 634 6.98 15.39 -42.66
N ASP A 635 7.59 16.31 -43.40
CA ASP A 635 7.23 17.72 -43.46
C ASP A 635 5.84 17.97 -44.05
N LYS A 636 5.38 17.10 -44.97
CA LYS A 636 4.02 17.12 -45.53
C LYS A 636 3.04 16.16 -44.85
N CYS A 637 3.37 15.64 -43.67
CA CYS A 637 2.49 14.74 -42.92
C CYS A 637 1.12 15.38 -42.63
N THR A 638 0.03 14.65 -42.89
CA THR A 638 -1.35 15.10 -42.68
C THR A 638 -1.76 15.23 -41.22
N ALA A 639 -0.90 14.86 -40.27
CA ALA A 639 -1.16 14.96 -38.83
C ALA A 639 -0.13 15.81 -38.06
N CYS A 640 1.18 15.51 -38.19
CA CYS A 640 2.21 16.11 -37.34
C CYS A 640 3.15 17.10 -38.07
N SER A 641 2.81 17.48 -39.30
CA SER A 641 3.53 18.54 -40.03
C SER A 641 3.38 19.89 -39.33
N PRO A 642 4.37 20.80 -39.48
CA PRO A 642 4.23 22.16 -38.99
C PRO A 642 2.96 22.85 -39.51
N ILE A 643 2.60 22.63 -40.78
CA ILE A 643 1.42 23.22 -41.42
C ILE A 643 0.13 22.84 -40.67
N VAL A 644 -0.08 21.54 -40.41
CA VAL A 644 -1.29 21.06 -39.72
C VAL A 644 -1.33 21.56 -38.28
N LEU A 645 -0.19 21.52 -37.57
CA LEU A 645 -0.10 21.96 -36.19
C LEU A 645 -0.35 23.47 -36.06
N ASP A 646 0.20 24.29 -36.95
CA ASP A 646 0.00 25.74 -36.95
C ASP A 646 -1.47 26.10 -37.23
N HIS A 647 -2.14 25.39 -38.14
CA HIS A 647 -3.57 25.58 -38.38
C HIS A 647 -4.43 25.17 -37.18
N TYR A 648 -4.13 24.04 -36.54
CA TYR A 648 -4.85 23.61 -35.35
C TYR A 648 -4.64 24.59 -34.18
N GLU A 649 -3.41 25.02 -33.92
CA GLU A 649 -3.08 25.96 -32.84
C GLU A 649 -3.69 27.36 -33.06
N LYS A 650 -3.81 27.81 -34.32
CA LYS A 650 -4.35 29.12 -34.66
C LYS A 650 -5.88 29.14 -34.71
N ASP A 651 -6.49 28.16 -35.37
CA ASP A 651 -7.92 28.17 -35.71
C ASP A 651 -8.75 27.20 -34.84
N GLY A 652 -8.12 26.33 -34.05
CA GLY A 652 -8.75 25.41 -33.10
C GLY A 652 -9.87 24.57 -33.72
N PHE A 653 -11.02 24.51 -33.03
CA PHE A 653 -12.18 23.75 -33.50
C PHE A 653 -12.69 24.19 -34.88
N ARG A 654 -12.46 25.45 -35.30
CA ARG A 654 -12.86 25.90 -36.64
C ARG A 654 -12.09 25.16 -37.74
N PHE A 655 -10.80 24.90 -37.53
CA PHE A 655 -10.01 24.07 -38.44
C PHE A 655 -10.47 22.61 -38.40
N LEU A 656 -10.64 22.05 -37.20
CA LEU A 656 -11.11 20.67 -37.04
C LEU A 656 -12.46 20.43 -37.70
N SER A 657 -13.41 21.36 -37.52
CA SER A 657 -14.70 21.34 -38.19
C SER A 657 -14.56 21.32 -39.72
N LYS A 658 -13.59 22.01 -40.31
CA LYS A 658 -13.36 21.90 -41.76
C LYS A 658 -12.87 20.51 -42.11
N VAL A 659 -11.91 19.95 -41.36
CA VAL A 659 -11.35 18.61 -41.61
C VAL A 659 -12.43 17.53 -41.55
N PHE A 660 -13.31 17.56 -40.55
CA PHE A 660 -14.37 16.55 -40.40
C PHE A 660 -15.40 16.60 -41.53
N ASN A 661 -15.75 17.82 -42.00
CA ASN A 661 -16.81 18.02 -42.98
C ASN A 661 -16.32 18.11 -44.44
N SER A 662 -15.02 18.06 -44.70
CA SER A 662 -14.45 18.15 -46.06
C SER A 662 -14.19 16.77 -46.67
N SER A 663 -13.90 16.74 -47.97
CA SER A 663 -13.41 15.53 -48.66
C SER A 663 -12.05 15.07 -48.11
N HIS A 664 -11.70 13.81 -48.38
CA HIS A 664 -10.41 13.22 -47.97
C HIS A 664 -9.19 14.04 -48.43
N SER A 665 -9.32 14.79 -49.53
CA SER A 665 -8.24 15.56 -50.16
C SER A 665 -7.87 16.82 -49.38
N PHE A 666 -8.75 17.33 -48.50
CA PHE A 666 -8.51 18.62 -47.84
C PHE A 666 -7.17 18.66 -47.08
N LEU A 667 -6.85 17.58 -46.35
CA LEU A 667 -5.58 17.48 -45.62
C LEU A 667 -4.39 17.31 -46.57
N GLU A 668 -4.56 16.61 -47.71
CA GLU A 668 -3.53 16.43 -48.73
C GLU A 668 -3.20 17.75 -49.44
N ASP A 669 -4.24 18.50 -49.78
CA ASP A 669 -4.13 19.82 -50.41
C ASP A 669 -3.44 20.79 -49.45
N LEU A 670 -3.83 20.77 -48.18
CA LEU A 670 -3.26 21.63 -47.14
C LEU A 670 -1.77 21.39 -46.94
N THR A 671 -1.31 20.14 -46.94
CA THR A 671 0.09 19.81 -46.70
C THR A 671 0.94 19.78 -47.98
N GLY A 672 0.34 20.02 -49.15
CA GLY A 672 1.04 19.93 -50.44
C GLY A 672 1.38 18.48 -50.84
N LEU A 673 0.67 17.51 -50.28
CA LEU A 673 0.74 16.09 -50.61
C LEU A 673 0.12 15.84 -51.99
N THR A 674 -0.98 16.52 -52.33
CA THR A 674 -1.63 16.44 -53.64
C THR A 674 -0.68 16.81 -54.76
N LEU A 675 0.10 17.89 -54.58
CA LEU A 675 1.13 18.31 -55.54
C LEU A 675 2.23 17.26 -55.67
N LEU A 676 2.65 16.64 -54.56
CA LEU A 676 3.66 15.59 -54.56
C LEU A 676 3.19 14.33 -55.32
N HIS A 677 1.92 13.95 -55.16
CA HIS A 677 1.33 12.86 -55.95
C HIS A 677 1.33 13.19 -57.44
N GLN A 678 0.89 14.39 -57.83
CA GLN A 678 0.89 14.84 -59.21
C GLN A 678 2.30 14.84 -59.82
N GLU A 679 3.30 15.36 -59.10
CA GLU A 679 4.71 15.35 -59.53
C GLU A 679 5.22 13.91 -59.72
N THR A 680 4.88 13.00 -58.81
CA THR A 680 5.28 11.60 -58.89
C THR A 680 4.63 10.90 -60.09
N ASP A 681 3.34 11.12 -60.31
CA ASP A 681 2.59 10.56 -61.45
C ASP A 681 3.12 11.11 -62.78
N HIS A 682 3.49 12.40 -62.84
CA HIS A 682 4.14 13.00 -64.00
C HIS A 682 5.51 12.37 -64.29
N VAL A 683 6.34 12.12 -63.26
CA VAL A 683 7.63 11.45 -63.43
C VAL A 683 7.43 10.00 -63.91
N ILE A 684 6.45 9.28 -63.37
CA ILE A 684 6.13 7.91 -63.82
C ILE A 684 5.68 7.91 -65.29
N ALA A 685 4.80 8.84 -65.67
CA ALA A 685 4.33 8.96 -67.05
C ALA A 685 5.46 9.33 -68.03
N LEU A 686 6.45 10.10 -67.60
CA LEU A 686 7.66 10.40 -68.38
C LEU A 686 8.58 9.18 -68.52
N TRP A 687 8.65 8.31 -67.49
CA TRP A 687 9.46 7.10 -67.51
C TRP A 687 8.91 5.99 -68.41
N ASP A 688 7.59 5.87 -68.53
CA ASP A 688 6.96 4.90 -69.42
C ASP A 688 7.05 5.29 -70.92
N GLY A 689 7.55 6.50 -71.24
CA GLY A 689 7.60 7.07 -72.59
C GLY A 689 8.94 7.01 -73.33
N THR A 690 10.04 6.53 -72.74
CA THR A 690 11.38 6.57 -73.39
C THR A 690 12.22 5.31 -73.17
N GLU A 691 12.63 4.66 -74.27
CA GLU A 691 13.70 3.64 -74.29
C GLU A 691 15.08 4.29 -74.04
N LEU A 692 15.73 3.86 -72.95
CA LEU A 692 17.17 3.80 -72.65
C LEU A 692 18.05 5.06 -72.81
N LYS A 693 18.51 5.59 -71.66
CA LYS A 693 19.94 5.71 -71.32
C LYS A 693 20.14 5.81 -69.80
N ILE A 694 20.97 4.91 -69.28
CA ILE A 694 21.39 4.83 -67.88
C ILE A 694 22.06 6.15 -67.47
N VAL A 695 21.44 6.87 -66.54
CA VAL A 695 22.09 7.88 -65.70
C VAL A 695 21.77 7.49 -64.26
N HIS A 696 22.81 7.13 -63.50
CA HIS A 696 22.74 6.93 -62.06
C HIS A 696 22.28 8.24 -61.39
N VAL A 697 21.00 8.30 -61.03
CA VAL A 697 20.49 9.23 -60.03
C VAL A 697 19.96 8.37 -58.89
N THR A 698 20.71 8.35 -57.80
CA THR A 698 20.39 7.70 -56.53
C THR A 698 19.24 8.43 -55.85
N PHE A 699 18.00 8.09 -56.21
CA PHE A 699 16.81 8.28 -55.38
C PHE A 699 15.84 7.12 -55.66
N ASP A 700 15.38 6.46 -54.59
CA ASP A 700 14.15 5.66 -54.52
C ASP A 700 13.99 4.38 -55.38
N VAL A 701 14.96 3.45 -55.33
CA VAL A 701 14.73 2.06 -55.80
C VAL A 701 14.21 1.13 -54.69
N THR A 702 14.21 1.56 -53.42
CA THR A 702 13.66 0.78 -52.30
C THR A 702 12.15 0.88 -52.14
N TRP A 703 11.51 1.92 -52.69
CA TRP A 703 10.07 2.18 -52.45
C TRP A 703 9.13 1.28 -53.26
N ARG A 704 9.47 0.98 -54.54
CA ARG A 704 8.68 0.06 -55.38
C ARG A 704 8.73 -1.40 -54.90
N LEU A 705 9.83 -1.85 -54.29
CA LEU A 705 9.90 -3.19 -53.68
C LEU A 705 9.08 -3.30 -52.39
N TRP A 706 8.79 -2.18 -51.72
CA TRP A 706 8.01 -2.14 -50.48
C TRP A 706 6.51 -2.03 -50.74
N SER A 707 6.06 -1.24 -51.73
CA SER A 707 4.62 -1.07 -52.01
C SER A 707 4.00 -2.21 -52.84
N LEU A 708 4.75 -2.85 -53.74
CA LEU A 708 4.23 -4.01 -54.50
C LEU A 708 4.01 -5.25 -53.62
N ARG A 709 4.72 -5.40 -52.50
CA ARG A 709 4.50 -6.50 -51.55
C ARG A 709 3.23 -6.34 -50.69
N PHE A 710 2.62 -5.17 -50.65
CA PHE A 710 1.41 -4.91 -49.86
C PHE A 710 0.11 -4.92 -50.70
N ARG A 711 0.19 -4.93 -52.03
CA ARG A 711 -0.99 -5.08 -52.91
C ARG A 711 -1.30 -6.52 -53.32
N THR A 712 -0.38 -7.45 -53.07
CA THR A 712 -0.60 -8.88 -53.26
C THR A 712 -0.20 -9.66 -52.00
N ALA A 713 -1.07 -9.62 -50.99
CA ALA A 713 -1.13 -10.59 -49.90
C ALA A 713 -2.53 -10.54 -49.25
#